data_AF-A0A1E8FIA6-F1
#
_entry.id   AF-A0A1E8FIA6-F1
#
_cell.length_a   1.000
_cell.length_b   1.000
_cell.length_c   1.000
_cell.angle_alpha   90.00
_cell.angle_beta   90.00
_cell.angle_gamma   90.00
#
_symmetry.space_group_name_H-M   'P 1'
#
loop_
_entity.id
_entity.type
_entity.pdbx_description
1 polymer ?
#
loop_
_entity_poly.entity_id
_entity_poly.type
_entity_poly.pdbx_seq_one_letter_code
_entity_poly.pdbx_strand_id
1 'polypeptide(L)'
;MKLHIASKTTLLASLFSCAIGLSAGSMAQQIDNPDAKPIQNSDRVQGQIKINLKSGDQTIRPRARPAPSRYVGRVQVLPYHPDPTARIFFTTDGTEPTVESTEYIPRIRGSLKFYGPLTFTEPTTLKMIAARDGEKPSGVVSFDYMVTADTPNSMYQSGRYKSLPKAFTLKSATPEATIYYTLDGSEPDRDSKRYSGPIDLSRQGKQATVKAISVKAGLPDSPVATFKLEQDKSLRVLTDEASIPAVIAELSDYEKTQLLTGTSTELGAASATVAIPRLRITSLELADGPAGIRLGGRYATAFPNPMLLASSWDTELLQEVGHAIGKETAYYGADIILGPGMNIHRDPVAGRVFEYYSEDPLITGELAAAWINGTQEAGTGATIKHYAVNQYENNRRTVNVLVSERALREIYLRGFEIAVGKGNPWGAMAAYNLVNDVHSSEHDYLLNQMLRDEFGFDGFVMPDWGAYHNAISSYSNGLDLNTPGGNLLGGLLGGPDLHVNEIASGKISEADINAALTNVLKTVLKSRSFKEQIYDKSQFKALHDLSDELKVAGNELSKKAAAEGMILLKNAKGTLPLAQGLVGAVVGSYARDEFVGGDPIWGAPQKGIIFQGGGSARVTVNIDDVVSLIQGLKNGGFAVKHDDAWQEGMSLTQAKAAAKDTDVGIVLIGRPGQENTDNTSIDLTDDEITMIRNMSKAYHSVGKKLIVLLNIAHPVVTSVWEDSADAILYIGMPGNYGSNIVADVLRGEVNPSGKTTDSWPRLATDSPVHGQAPTTHHVQIEYNDDIFVGYRHFDRHPQDVAYPFGFGLSYTTYAYSDIALSKGSLKGDNDSLTVSVKVTNTGKVAGREIVQLYVASQTPRDDRPPKELKGFTKTALLAPGASEVVTLTLSRSDFAYFDETIHDWNVLAGQYNIVVGGTSADDVLAKQGVSAKVNVR
;
A
#
# COMPACT_ATOMS: atom_id res chain seq x y z
N MET A 1 29.70 40.42 -29.21
CA MET A 1 30.15 39.92 -27.89
C MET A 1 29.72 38.45 -27.77
N LYS A 2 30.67 37.53 -28.00
CA LYS A 2 30.58 36.08 -27.74
C LYS A 2 31.08 35.88 -26.30
N LEU A 3 30.37 35.12 -25.46
CA LEU A 3 30.81 34.49 -24.20
C LEU A 3 29.51 33.94 -23.55
N HIS A 4 29.31 32.69 -23.14
CA HIS A 4 30.14 31.49 -23.07
C HIS A 4 29.15 30.29 -22.96
N ILE A 5 28.98 29.52 -24.03
CA ILE A 5 28.39 28.17 -23.99
C ILE A 5 29.57 27.21 -24.15
N ALA A 6 30.19 26.86 -23.03
CA ALA A 6 31.26 25.87 -22.93
C ALA A 6 31.27 25.29 -21.51
N SER A 7 30.37 24.34 -21.22
CA SER A 7 30.53 23.41 -20.09
C SER A 7 29.73 22.09 -20.20
N LYS A 8 28.90 21.90 -21.23
CA LYS A 8 28.12 20.65 -21.39
C LYS A 8 28.80 19.53 -22.19
N THR A 9 30.03 19.73 -22.67
CA THR A 9 30.74 18.72 -23.50
C THR A 9 31.93 18.04 -22.81
N THR A 10 32.26 18.43 -21.57
CA THR A 10 33.33 17.76 -20.78
C THR A 10 32.78 16.77 -19.76
N LEU A 11 31.47 16.81 -19.45
CA LEU A 11 30.86 15.90 -18.47
C LEU A 11 30.51 14.51 -19.06
N LEU A 12 30.36 14.40 -20.38
CA LEU A 12 30.11 13.12 -21.07
C LEU A 12 31.40 12.32 -21.39
N ALA A 13 32.58 12.95 -21.32
CA ALA A 13 33.85 12.26 -21.54
C ALA A 13 34.44 11.66 -20.25
N SER A 14 34.13 12.22 -19.07
CA SER A 14 34.53 11.64 -17.77
C SER A 14 33.65 10.47 -17.32
N LEU A 15 32.44 10.32 -17.89
CA LEU A 15 31.55 9.18 -17.63
C LEU A 15 31.91 7.91 -18.43
N PHE A 16 32.81 8.00 -19.41
CA PHE A 16 33.23 6.84 -20.22
C PHE A 16 34.58 6.22 -19.80
N SER A 17 35.37 6.86 -18.95
CA SER A 17 36.65 6.32 -18.47
C SER A 17 36.57 5.54 -17.15
N CYS A 18 35.41 5.45 -16.51
CA CYS A 18 35.24 4.62 -15.30
C CYS A 18 34.78 3.18 -15.59
N ALA A 19 34.55 2.82 -16.86
CA ALA A 19 34.08 1.49 -17.26
C ALA A 19 35.19 0.53 -17.74
N ILE A 20 36.46 0.97 -17.80
CA ILE A 20 37.59 0.14 -18.22
C ILE A 20 38.82 0.56 -17.42
N GLY A 21 39.15 -0.18 -16.36
CA GLY A 21 40.31 0.11 -15.52
C GLY A 21 41.62 0.04 -16.33
N LEU A 22 42.25 1.18 -16.56
CA LEU A 22 43.66 1.30 -16.93
C LEU A 22 44.29 2.43 -16.11
N SER A 23 45.47 2.15 -15.57
CA SER A 23 46.25 3.00 -14.67
C SER A 23 46.72 4.30 -15.33
N ALA A 24 46.83 5.36 -14.53
CA ALA A 24 47.27 6.70 -14.90
C ALA A 24 48.68 6.76 -15.51
N GLY A 25 48.84 7.57 -16.57
CA GLY A 25 50.15 7.94 -17.13
C GLY A 25 50.07 8.91 -18.32
N SER A 26 50.42 10.17 -18.07
CA SER A 26 50.82 11.25 -19.02
C SER A 26 49.75 12.03 -19.83
N MET A 27 49.68 13.34 -19.53
CA MET A 27 49.12 14.43 -20.35
C MET A 27 50.09 14.83 -21.49
N ALA A 28 49.58 15.33 -22.63
CA ALA A 28 49.74 16.72 -23.12
C ALA A 28 49.59 16.90 -24.65
N GLN A 29 49.10 18.09 -25.06
CA GLN A 29 49.05 18.70 -26.42
C GLN A 29 47.97 18.14 -27.37
N GLN A 30 47.19 18.92 -28.13
CA GLN A 30 47.40 20.21 -28.79
C GLN A 30 46.04 20.80 -29.25
N ILE A 31 45.97 22.13 -29.39
CA ILE A 31 44.80 22.96 -29.72
C ILE A 31 44.78 23.34 -31.23
N ASP A 32 43.60 23.74 -31.74
CA ASP A 32 43.28 24.58 -32.92
C ASP A 32 43.07 23.99 -34.32
N ASN A 33 41.84 24.16 -34.86
CA ASN A 33 41.61 24.80 -36.17
C ASN A 33 40.15 25.33 -36.31
N PRO A 34 39.92 26.64 -36.56
CA PRO A 34 38.60 27.27 -36.59
C PRO A 34 38.16 27.70 -38.01
N ASP A 35 37.73 26.80 -38.90
CA ASP A 35 37.15 27.20 -40.20
C ASP A 35 36.19 26.15 -40.82
N ALA A 36 34.92 26.14 -40.38
CA ALA A 36 33.80 25.64 -41.22
C ALA A 36 32.44 26.22 -40.78
N LYS A 37 31.71 26.82 -41.74
CA LYS A 37 30.41 27.51 -41.61
C LYS A 37 29.19 26.54 -41.72
N PRO A 38 27.96 26.96 -41.34
CA PRO A 38 26.85 26.07 -40.96
C PRO A 38 25.94 25.69 -42.13
N ILE A 39 25.27 24.53 -42.05
CA ILE A 39 24.18 24.14 -42.95
C ILE A 39 22.93 23.77 -42.13
N GLN A 40 21.79 24.32 -42.57
CA GLN A 40 20.46 24.21 -42.00
C GLN A 40 19.81 22.84 -42.24
N ASN A 41 18.86 22.48 -41.36
CA ASN A 41 17.97 21.34 -41.46
C ASN A 41 17.11 21.35 -42.75
N SER A 42 17.13 20.26 -43.51
CA SER A 42 15.91 19.57 -43.92
C SER A 42 16.21 18.13 -44.35
N ASP A 43 15.22 17.27 -44.11
CA ASP A 43 14.96 15.97 -44.75
C ASP A 43 15.56 14.68 -44.15
N ARG A 44 14.60 13.88 -43.69
CA ARG A 44 14.67 12.48 -43.29
C ARG A 44 15.47 11.64 -44.28
N VAL A 45 16.46 10.90 -43.79
CA VAL A 45 16.88 9.63 -44.40
C VAL A 45 17.21 8.63 -43.29
N GLN A 46 16.56 7.46 -43.37
CA GLN A 46 16.95 6.24 -42.68
C GLN A 46 18.44 5.95 -42.92
N GLY A 47 19.27 6.16 -41.91
CA GLY A 47 20.70 5.86 -41.96
C GLY A 47 21.07 4.87 -40.87
N GLN A 48 21.07 3.58 -41.21
CA GLN A 48 21.83 2.57 -40.48
C GLN A 48 23.28 3.07 -40.34
N ILE A 49 23.74 3.29 -39.11
CA ILE A 49 25.18 3.42 -38.85
C ILE A 49 25.78 2.02 -39.05
N LYS A 50 26.20 1.74 -40.29
CA LYS A 50 27.12 0.64 -40.59
C LYS A 50 28.50 1.02 -40.05
N ILE A 51 28.83 0.51 -38.87
CA ILE A 51 30.22 0.42 -38.43
C ILE A 51 30.86 -0.70 -39.26
N ASN A 52 31.57 -0.32 -40.33
CA ASN A 52 32.42 -1.24 -41.08
C ASN A 52 33.66 -1.57 -40.24
N LEU A 53 33.57 -2.63 -39.43
CA LEU A 53 34.74 -3.34 -38.92
C LEU A 53 35.28 -4.21 -40.06
N LYS A 54 36.51 -3.92 -40.50
CA LYS A 54 37.22 -4.73 -41.49
C LYS A 54 37.28 -6.19 -41.03
N SER A 55 36.82 -7.09 -41.89
CA SER A 55 37.01 -8.53 -41.80
C SER A 55 38.49 -8.88 -41.82
N GLY A 56 39.00 -9.46 -40.73
CA GLY A 56 40.39 -9.88 -40.62
C GLY A 56 40.70 -10.38 -39.22
N ASP A 57 40.12 -11.54 -38.90
CA ASP A 57 40.38 -12.40 -37.73
C ASP A 57 39.80 -11.95 -36.37
N GLN A 58 39.19 -12.92 -35.69
CA GLN A 58 38.48 -12.87 -34.39
C GLN A 58 37.04 -12.33 -34.40
N THR A 59 36.09 -13.25 -34.59
CA THR A 59 34.77 -13.17 -33.97
C THR A 59 34.94 -12.75 -32.50
N ILE A 60 34.32 -11.65 -32.09
CA ILE A 60 34.32 -11.25 -30.69
C ILE A 60 33.78 -12.44 -29.90
N ARG A 61 34.51 -12.91 -28.90
CA ARG A 61 34.09 -14.07 -28.10
C ARG A 61 32.97 -13.65 -27.15
N PRO A 62 32.03 -14.54 -26.77
CA PRO A 62 31.05 -14.24 -25.73
C PRO A 62 31.76 -13.93 -24.41
N ARG A 63 31.13 -13.10 -23.58
CA ARG A 63 31.65 -12.63 -22.29
C ARG A 63 30.67 -13.00 -21.18
N ALA A 64 31.17 -13.01 -19.95
CA ALA A 64 30.36 -13.26 -18.75
C ALA A 64 30.65 -12.20 -17.68
N ARG A 65 29.63 -11.82 -16.90
CA ARG A 65 29.77 -10.96 -15.72
C ARG A 65 28.96 -11.54 -14.55
N PRO A 66 29.49 -11.53 -13.31
CA PRO A 66 30.84 -11.10 -12.94
C PRO A 66 31.94 -12.04 -13.48
N ALA A 67 33.20 -11.63 -13.44
CA ALA A 67 34.32 -12.42 -13.96
C ALA A 67 34.55 -13.71 -13.14
N PRO A 68 35.12 -14.78 -13.71
CA PRO A 68 35.43 -16.01 -12.96
C PRO A 68 36.33 -15.69 -11.77
N SER A 69 35.92 -16.17 -10.59
CA SER A 69 36.56 -15.93 -9.31
C SER A 69 36.05 -16.95 -8.28
N ARG A 70 36.46 -16.79 -7.02
CA ARG A 70 35.90 -17.50 -5.88
C ARG A 70 34.67 -16.76 -5.36
N TYR A 71 33.56 -17.49 -5.26
CA TYR A 71 32.27 -17.03 -4.76
C TYR A 71 31.85 -17.88 -3.56
N VAL A 72 31.05 -17.31 -2.68
CA VAL A 72 30.56 -17.93 -1.44
C VAL A 72 29.08 -18.21 -1.60
N GLY A 73 28.65 -19.45 -1.38
CA GLY A 73 27.26 -19.91 -1.50
C GLY A 73 26.74 -20.04 -2.93
N ARG A 74 26.71 -18.94 -3.70
CA ARG A 74 26.25 -18.93 -5.11
C ARG A 74 26.86 -17.79 -5.93
N VAL A 75 26.81 -17.92 -7.26
CA VAL A 75 27.09 -16.83 -8.22
C VAL A 75 26.03 -16.78 -9.31
N GLN A 76 25.57 -15.58 -9.64
CA GLN A 76 24.68 -15.32 -10.79
C GLN A 76 25.51 -14.71 -11.92
N VAL A 77 25.61 -15.43 -13.03
CA VAL A 77 26.45 -15.10 -14.18
C VAL A 77 25.57 -14.72 -15.35
N LEU A 78 25.84 -13.55 -15.94
CA LEU A 78 25.19 -13.05 -17.15
C LEU A 78 26.13 -13.23 -18.35
N PRO A 79 25.88 -14.23 -19.21
CA PRO A 79 26.45 -14.26 -20.55
C PRO A 79 25.99 -13.05 -21.37
N TYR A 80 26.90 -12.45 -22.13
CA TYR A 80 26.56 -11.38 -23.05
C TYR A 80 27.54 -11.33 -24.22
N HIS A 81 27.09 -10.74 -25.32
CA HIS A 81 27.90 -10.49 -26.50
C HIS A 81 27.67 -9.05 -26.99
N PRO A 82 28.71 -8.30 -27.42
CA PRO A 82 28.55 -6.90 -27.86
C PRO A 82 27.74 -6.74 -29.15
N ASP A 83 27.72 -7.76 -30.00
CA ASP A 83 26.86 -7.82 -31.18
C ASP A 83 25.50 -8.43 -30.79
N PRO A 84 24.39 -7.67 -30.92
CA PRO A 84 23.04 -8.13 -30.55
C PRO A 84 22.46 -9.18 -31.51
N THR A 85 23.11 -9.46 -32.64
CA THR A 85 22.69 -10.50 -33.60
C THR A 85 23.34 -11.85 -33.35
N ALA A 86 24.33 -11.92 -32.45
CA ALA A 86 25.02 -13.16 -32.12
C ALA A 86 24.25 -14.00 -31.08
N ARG A 87 24.13 -15.30 -31.35
CA ARG A 87 23.51 -16.28 -30.45
C ARG A 87 24.61 -16.93 -29.60
N ILE A 88 24.40 -17.05 -28.30
CA ILE A 88 25.37 -17.64 -27.36
C ILE A 88 24.95 -19.06 -27.03
N PHE A 89 25.85 -20.02 -27.19
CA PHE A 89 25.65 -21.42 -26.83
C PHE A 89 26.65 -21.81 -25.75
N PHE A 90 26.21 -22.58 -24.75
CA PHE A 90 27.03 -22.86 -23.57
C PHE A 90 26.87 -24.28 -23.04
N THR A 91 27.87 -24.68 -22.24
CA THR A 91 27.92 -25.89 -21.42
C THR A 91 28.42 -25.51 -20.03
N THR A 92 28.00 -26.25 -19.00
CA THR A 92 28.36 -25.98 -17.59
C THR A 92 29.13 -27.12 -16.93
N ASP A 93 29.23 -28.26 -17.60
CA ASP A 93 29.94 -29.47 -17.17
C ASP A 93 31.40 -29.51 -17.67
N GLY A 94 31.88 -28.42 -18.28
CA GLY A 94 33.22 -28.33 -18.86
C GLY A 94 33.40 -29.00 -20.23
N THR A 95 32.36 -29.59 -20.82
CA THR A 95 32.41 -30.08 -22.21
C THR A 95 32.50 -28.93 -23.21
N GLU A 96 33.08 -29.15 -24.39
CA GLU A 96 33.19 -28.10 -25.41
C GLU A 96 31.80 -27.81 -26.04
N PRO A 97 31.30 -26.56 -26.00
CA PRO A 97 30.01 -26.22 -26.57
C PRO A 97 30.06 -26.18 -28.10
N THR A 98 28.97 -26.57 -28.73
CA THR A 98 28.72 -26.47 -30.17
C THR A 98 27.42 -25.69 -30.42
N VAL A 99 27.05 -25.46 -31.67
CA VAL A 99 25.77 -24.81 -32.01
C VAL A 99 24.54 -25.68 -31.67
N GLU A 100 24.78 -26.95 -31.33
CA GLU A 100 23.76 -27.88 -30.81
C GLU A 100 23.68 -27.87 -29.28
N SER A 101 24.58 -27.15 -28.59
CA SER A 101 24.54 -27.00 -27.13
C SER A 101 23.42 -26.07 -26.69
N THR A 102 23.22 -25.91 -25.37
CA THR A 102 22.15 -25.06 -24.84
C THR A 102 22.35 -23.61 -25.25
N GLU A 103 21.35 -23.04 -25.93
CA GLU A 103 21.35 -21.62 -26.28
C GLU A 103 20.93 -20.75 -25.09
N TYR A 104 21.62 -19.62 -24.90
CA TYR A 104 21.24 -18.60 -23.92
C TYR A 104 20.16 -17.67 -24.50
N ILE A 105 18.90 -18.04 -24.29
CA ILE A 105 17.73 -17.39 -24.87
C ILE A 105 17.14 -16.35 -23.90
N PRO A 106 16.73 -15.16 -24.36
CA PRO A 106 16.03 -14.19 -23.52
C PRO A 106 14.64 -14.71 -23.13
N ARG A 107 14.24 -14.46 -21.89
CA ARG A 107 12.85 -14.60 -21.45
C ARG A 107 12.01 -13.48 -22.05
N ILE A 108 10.80 -13.82 -22.49
CA ILE A 108 9.85 -12.87 -23.09
C ILE A 108 8.73 -12.62 -22.09
N ARG A 109 8.53 -11.36 -21.71
CA ARG A 109 7.37 -10.92 -20.91
C ARG A 109 6.69 -9.77 -21.65
N GLY A 110 5.58 -10.07 -22.34
CA GLY A 110 4.97 -9.14 -23.29
C GLY A 110 5.88 -8.91 -24.50
N SER A 111 6.16 -7.66 -24.84
CA SER A 111 7.10 -7.26 -25.91
C SER A 111 8.56 -7.12 -25.45
N LEU A 112 8.83 -7.23 -24.15
CA LEU A 112 10.16 -7.08 -23.55
C LEU A 112 10.92 -8.41 -23.55
N LYS A 113 12.15 -8.39 -24.08
CA LYS A 113 13.14 -9.48 -24.00
C LYS A 113 14.11 -9.17 -22.87
N PHE A 114 14.23 -10.07 -21.89
CA PHE A 114 15.17 -9.95 -20.77
C PHE A 114 15.98 -11.24 -20.61
N TYR A 115 17.29 -11.11 -20.42
CA TYR A 115 18.21 -12.24 -20.23
C TYR A 115 18.37 -12.54 -18.73
N GLY A 116 17.86 -13.69 -18.28
CA GLY A 116 18.02 -14.13 -16.89
C GLY A 116 19.42 -14.69 -16.62
N PRO A 117 20.02 -14.45 -15.44
CA PRO A 117 21.35 -14.98 -15.13
C PRO A 117 21.36 -16.51 -15.00
N LEU A 118 22.47 -17.13 -15.38
CA LEU A 118 22.82 -18.51 -15.01
C LEU A 118 23.23 -18.53 -13.53
N THR A 119 22.66 -19.44 -12.73
CA THR A 119 22.99 -19.53 -11.29
C THR A 119 23.83 -20.77 -11.04
N PHE A 120 25.01 -20.58 -10.45
CA PHE A 120 25.89 -21.66 -10.03
C PHE A 120 25.97 -21.71 -8.50
N THR A 121 25.77 -22.89 -7.93
CA THR A 121 25.83 -23.16 -6.48
C THR A 121 26.96 -24.11 -6.11
N GLU A 122 27.75 -24.53 -7.10
CA GLU A 122 28.89 -25.43 -6.97
C GLU A 122 29.99 -25.01 -7.96
N PRO A 123 31.25 -25.47 -7.78
CA PRO A 123 32.31 -25.21 -8.75
C PRO A 123 31.86 -25.59 -10.17
N THR A 124 31.86 -24.61 -11.07
CA THR A 124 31.28 -24.75 -12.42
C THR A 124 32.25 -24.20 -13.46
N THR A 125 32.52 -24.99 -14.50
CA THR A 125 33.24 -24.53 -15.69
C THR A 125 32.23 -24.18 -16.77
N LEU A 126 31.96 -22.88 -16.94
CA LEU A 126 31.11 -22.35 -18.01
C LEU A 126 31.95 -22.20 -19.28
N LYS A 127 31.64 -23.00 -20.30
CA LYS A 127 32.21 -22.82 -21.64
C LYS A 127 31.17 -22.25 -22.59
N MET A 128 31.57 -21.33 -23.45
CA MET A 128 30.66 -20.66 -24.39
C MET A 128 31.25 -20.47 -25.78
N ILE A 129 30.39 -20.49 -26.79
CA ILE A 129 30.63 -19.97 -28.13
C ILE A 129 29.55 -18.96 -28.50
N ALA A 130 29.88 -18.06 -29.43
CA ALA A 130 28.91 -17.24 -30.13
C ALA A 130 28.82 -17.69 -31.59
N ALA A 131 27.62 -17.79 -32.15
CA ALA A 131 27.40 -18.10 -33.56
C ALA A 131 26.38 -17.17 -34.21
N ARG A 132 26.50 -17.01 -35.52
CA ARG A 132 25.59 -16.26 -36.39
C ARG A 132 25.22 -17.15 -37.58
N ASP A 133 24.02 -16.98 -38.10
CA ASP A 133 23.53 -17.78 -39.22
C ASP A 133 24.40 -17.54 -40.46
N GLY A 134 24.95 -18.63 -41.03
CA GLY A 134 25.83 -18.58 -42.20
C GLY A 134 27.31 -18.28 -41.91
N GLU A 135 27.72 -18.14 -40.64
CA GLU A 135 29.10 -17.90 -40.25
C GLU A 135 29.70 -19.04 -39.39
N LYS A 136 31.04 -19.13 -39.34
CA LYS A 136 31.71 -20.04 -38.41
C LYS A 136 31.55 -19.54 -36.97
N PRO A 137 31.24 -20.42 -36.00
CA PRO A 137 31.18 -20.03 -34.59
C PRO A 137 32.51 -19.47 -34.05
N SER A 138 32.45 -18.69 -32.98
CA SER A 138 33.64 -18.22 -32.27
C SER A 138 34.44 -19.37 -31.68
N GLY A 139 35.72 -19.12 -31.37
CA GLY A 139 36.48 -20.02 -30.50
C GLY A 139 35.82 -20.15 -29.13
N VAL A 140 35.94 -21.33 -28.51
CA VAL A 140 35.40 -21.60 -27.17
C VAL A 140 36.12 -20.71 -26.15
N VAL A 141 35.34 -20.06 -25.29
CA VAL A 141 35.84 -19.39 -24.07
C VAL A 141 35.41 -20.18 -22.85
N SER A 142 36.29 -20.25 -21.85
CA SER A 142 36.07 -20.99 -20.62
C SER A 142 36.15 -20.03 -19.42
N PHE A 143 35.21 -20.17 -18.49
CA PHE A 143 35.13 -19.41 -17.26
C PHE A 143 34.95 -20.37 -16.08
N ASP A 144 35.94 -20.44 -15.20
CA ASP A 144 35.90 -21.30 -14.01
C ASP A 144 35.39 -20.51 -12.80
N TYR A 145 34.17 -20.83 -12.36
CA TYR A 145 33.56 -20.24 -11.17
C TYR A 145 33.73 -21.20 -10.00
N MET A 146 34.56 -20.82 -9.02
CA MET A 146 34.72 -21.60 -7.80
C MET A 146 33.66 -21.15 -6.79
N VAL A 147 32.70 -22.01 -6.46
CA VAL A 147 31.70 -21.74 -5.42
C VAL A 147 32.03 -22.57 -4.18
N THR A 148 32.12 -21.91 -3.03
CA THR A 148 32.38 -22.53 -1.73
C THR A 148 31.14 -22.56 -0.86
N ALA A 149 31.14 -23.36 0.21
CA ALA A 149 30.10 -23.27 1.22
C ALA A 149 30.05 -21.84 1.82
N ASP A 150 28.87 -21.45 2.26
CA ASP A 150 28.60 -20.13 2.83
C ASP A 150 29.37 -19.94 4.14
N THR A 151 30.01 -18.79 4.32
CA THR A 151 30.77 -18.50 5.55
C THR A 151 29.79 -18.46 6.73
N PRO A 152 30.03 -19.19 7.83
CA PRO A 152 29.13 -19.13 8.98
C PRO A 152 28.91 -17.69 9.43
N ASN A 153 27.66 -17.35 9.67
CA ASN A 153 27.29 -16.05 10.21
C ASN A 153 26.65 -16.22 11.60
N SER A 154 26.62 -15.11 12.35
CA SER A 154 25.92 -15.00 13.60
C SER A 154 25.21 -13.65 13.65
N MET A 155 24.10 -13.59 14.38
CA MET A 155 23.48 -12.33 14.77
C MET A 155 24.37 -11.51 15.73
N TYR A 156 25.27 -12.18 16.46
CA TYR A 156 26.23 -11.53 17.36
C TYR A 156 27.53 -11.26 16.61
N GLN A 157 27.78 -9.99 16.28
CA GLN A 157 29.01 -9.57 15.61
C GLN A 157 30.16 -9.36 16.60
N SER A 158 31.39 -9.28 16.09
CA SER A 158 32.55 -8.89 16.92
C SER A 158 32.33 -7.51 17.57
N GLY A 159 32.68 -7.35 18.83
CA GLY A 159 32.54 -6.07 19.53
C GLY A 159 32.39 -6.19 21.05
N ARG A 160 32.08 -5.04 21.67
CA ARG A 160 31.81 -4.92 23.11
C ARG A 160 30.35 -5.22 23.40
N TYR A 161 30.10 -5.98 24.46
CA TYR A 161 28.78 -6.39 24.93
C TYR A 161 28.65 -6.11 26.43
N LYS A 162 27.49 -5.65 26.88
CA LYS A 162 27.23 -5.47 28.33
C LYS A 162 27.36 -6.78 29.11
N SER A 163 27.03 -7.91 28.48
CA SER A 163 27.29 -9.27 28.95
C SER A 163 27.43 -10.20 27.75
N LEU A 164 28.33 -11.18 27.83
CA LEU A 164 28.48 -12.17 26.77
C LEU A 164 27.18 -12.99 26.60
N PRO A 165 26.81 -13.36 25.36
CA PRO A 165 25.54 -14.03 25.10
C PRO A 165 25.50 -15.43 25.70
N LYS A 166 24.38 -15.77 26.33
CA LYS A 166 24.10 -17.14 26.84
C LYS A 166 23.73 -18.13 25.73
N ALA A 167 23.36 -17.63 24.56
CA ALA A 167 22.91 -18.41 23.42
C ALA A 167 23.47 -17.78 22.13
N PHE A 168 24.78 -17.96 21.88
CA PHE A 168 25.41 -17.56 20.63
C PHE A 168 25.09 -18.59 19.54
N THR A 169 24.44 -18.16 18.47
CA THR A 169 24.00 -19.04 17.38
C THR A 169 24.84 -18.82 16.13
N LEU A 170 25.06 -19.90 15.39
CA LEU A 170 25.72 -19.90 14.08
C LEU A 170 24.72 -20.39 13.03
N LYS A 171 24.74 -19.78 11.84
CA LYS A 171 23.94 -20.18 10.68
C LYS A 171 24.80 -20.20 9.42
N SER A 172 24.39 -20.99 8.44
CA SER A 172 24.99 -21.04 7.10
C SER A 172 23.86 -21.00 6.09
N ALA A 173 23.97 -20.15 5.07
CA ALA A 173 22.97 -20.11 3.99
C ALA A 173 23.10 -21.31 3.03
N THR A 174 24.16 -22.12 3.15
CA THR A 174 24.31 -23.34 2.35
C THR A 174 23.41 -24.44 2.90
N PRO A 175 22.41 -24.93 2.14
CA PRO A 175 21.50 -25.96 2.60
C PRO A 175 22.27 -27.23 2.99
N GLU A 176 21.93 -27.79 4.16
CA GLU A 176 22.52 -29.02 4.71
C GLU A 176 24.02 -28.95 5.06
N ALA A 177 24.62 -27.76 5.02
CA ALA A 177 26.00 -27.60 5.49
C ALA A 177 26.11 -27.89 6.99
N THR A 178 27.16 -28.61 7.37
CA THR A 178 27.53 -28.79 8.77
C THR A 178 28.51 -27.70 9.17
N ILE A 179 28.24 -27.02 10.29
CA ILE A 179 29.14 -26.01 10.84
C ILE A 179 30.07 -26.65 11.88
N TYR A 180 31.36 -26.36 11.79
CA TYR A 180 32.38 -26.72 12.78
C TYR A 180 32.97 -25.47 13.39
N TYR A 181 33.28 -25.48 14.69
CA TYR A 181 33.76 -24.29 15.40
C TYR A 181 34.77 -24.60 16.51
N THR A 182 35.50 -23.56 16.90
CA THR A 182 36.45 -23.53 18.03
C THR A 182 36.14 -22.33 18.93
N LEU A 183 36.51 -22.43 20.22
CA LEU A 183 36.33 -21.37 21.23
C LEU A 183 37.65 -20.86 21.84
N ASP A 184 38.75 -21.56 21.56
CA ASP A 184 40.10 -21.27 22.07
C ASP A 184 40.93 -20.39 21.11
N GLY A 185 40.35 -20.00 19.97
CA GLY A 185 40.99 -19.17 18.94
C GLY A 185 41.77 -19.94 17.88
N SER A 186 41.85 -21.27 17.96
CA SER A 186 42.42 -22.11 16.89
C SER A 186 41.56 -22.07 15.61
N GLU A 187 42.16 -22.26 14.44
CA GLU A 187 41.40 -22.35 13.18
C GLU A 187 40.55 -23.62 13.16
N PRO A 188 39.24 -23.55 12.86
CA PRO A 188 38.38 -24.71 12.81
C PRO A 188 38.62 -25.53 11.53
N ASP A 189 38.44 -26.83 11.66
CA ASP A 189 38.51 -27.81 10.57
C ASP A 189 37.36 -28.84 10.73
N ARG A 190 37.40 -29.91 9.92
CA ARG A 190 36.37 -30.97 9.92
C ARG A 190 36.40 -31.87 11.17
N ASP A 191 37.48 -31.81 11.96
CA ASP A 191 37.64 -32.56 13.22
C ASP A 191 37.29 -31.71 14.46
N SER A 192 37.07 -30.41 14.26
CA SER A 192 36.65 -29.46 15.28
C SER A 192 35.23 -29.76 15.80
N LYS A 193 34.77 -29.00 16.80
CA LYS A 193 33.47 -29.27 17.43
C LYS A 193 32.33 -28.99 16.45
N ARG A 194 31.48 -29.99 16.21
CA ARG A 194 30.26 -29.84 15.40
C ARG A 194 29.24 -28.95 16.10
N TYR A 195 28.76 -27.91 15.41
CA TYR A 195 27.66 -27.08 15.87
C TYR A 195 26.35 -27.87 15.81
N SER A 196 25.65 -27.95 16.94
CA SER A 196 24.40 -28.70 17.12
C SER A 196 23.32 -27.90 17.86
N GLY A 197 23.62 -26.66 18.26
CA GLY A 197 22.73 -25.79 19.01
C GLY A 197 23.47 -24.59 19.60
N PRO A 198 22.76 -23.66 20.26
CA PRO A 198 23.34 -22.43 20.80
C PRO A 198 24.53 -22.67 21.75
N ILE A 199 25.53 -21.79 21.67
CA ILE A 199 26.74 -21.84 22.49
C ILE A 199 26.61 -20.86 23.67
N ASP A 200 26.80 -21.33 24.90
CA ASP A 200 26.83 -20.47 26.09
C ASP A 200 28.20 -19.81 26.25
N LEU A 201 28.35 -18.59 25.74
CA LEU A 201 29.57 -17.80 25.87
C LEU A 201 29.68 -17.09 27.24
N SER A 202 28.62 -17.07 28.04
CA SER A 202 28.64 -16.42 29.36
C SER A 202 29.59 -17.10 30.35
N ARG A 203 30.02 -18.34 30.05
CA ARG A 203 30.97 -19.12 30.83
C ARG A 203 32.44 -18.94 30.41
N GLN A 204 32.72 -18.21 29.33
CA GLN A 204 34.07 -18.05 28.77
C GLN A 204 34.90 -16.93 29.46
N GLY A 205 34.38 -16.31 30.52
CA GLY A 205 35.04 -15.19 31.21
C GLY A 205 34.65 -13.84 30.61
N LYS A 206 35.60 -12.89 30.55
CA LYS A 206 35.36 -11.52 30.04
C LYS A 206 35.48 -11.39 28.52
N GLN A 207 36.05 -12.38 27.83
CA GLN A 207 36.25 -12.37 26.39
C GLN A 207 35.95 -13.76 25.82
N ALA A 208 35.42 -13.81 24.61
CA ALA A 208 35.19 -15.05 23.88
C ALA A 208 35.58 -14.86 22.40
N THR A 209 36.26 -15.86 21.82
CA THR A 209 36.53 -15.91 20.39
C THR A 209 35.87 -17.14 19.81
N VAL A 210 34.92 -16.97 18.89
CA VAL A 210 34.33 -18.07 18.14
C VAL A 210 34.90 -18.03 16.73
N LYS A 211 35.54 -19.11 16.29
CA LYS A 211 35.87 -19.29 14.87
C LYS A 211 35.06 -20.43 14.30
N ALA A 212 34.55 -20.29 13.08
CA ALA A 212 33.69 -21.33 12.48
C ALA A 212 33.88 -21.45 10.95
N ILE A 213 33.69 -22.66 10.44
CA ILE A 213 33.57 -22.97 9.00
C ILE A 213 32.29 -23.74 8.71
N SER A 214 31.74 -23.55 7.52
CA SER A 214 30.67 -24.39 6.95
C SER A 214 31.28 -25.42 6.01
N VAL A 215 30.79 -26.64 6.11
CA VAL A 215 31.28 -27.79 5.36
C VAL A 215 30.09 -28.51 4.71
N LYS A 216 30.16 -28.72 3.40
CA LYS A 216 29.19 -29.53 2.63
C LYS A 216 29.94 -30.49 1.70
N ALA A 217 29.46 -31.72 1.60
CA ALA A 217 30.05 -32.70 0.68
C ALA A 217 29.99 -32.17 -0.78
N GLY A 218 31.09 -32.33 -1.53
CA GLY A 218 31.21 -31.85 -2.90
C GLY A 218 31.55 -30.35 -3.05
N LEU A 219 31.52 -29.57 -1.97
CA LEU A 219 31.95 -28.16 -1.98
C LEU A 219 33.27 -27.98 -1.23
N PRO A 220 34.14 -27.05 -1.68
CA PRO A 220 35.22 -26.56 -0.86
C PRO A 220 34.69 -25.88 0.41
N ASP A 221 35.42 -26.04 1.52
CA ASP A 221 35.08 -25.44 2.81
C ASP A 221 34.99 -23.92 2.70
N SER A 222 34.11 -23.33 3.52
CA SER A 222 33.96 -21.88 3.56
C SER A 222 35.24 -21.21 4.08
N PRO A 223 35.44 -19.91 3.83
CA PRO A 223 36.29 -19.08 4.66
C PRO A 223 35.96 -19.23 6.16
N VAL A 224 36.95 -18.97 7.02
CA VAL A 224 36.76 -18.99 8.48
C VAL A 224 36.08 -17.70 8.93
N ALA A 225 34.90 -17.83 9.52
CA ALA A 225 34.25 -16.76 10.26
C ALA A 225 34.94 -16.57 11.60
N THR A 226 35.20 -15.33 12.02
CA THR A 226 35.80 -15.00 13.33
C THR A 226 34.96 -13.98 14.07
N PHE A 227 34.50 -14.32 15.27
CA PHE A 227 33.73 -13.46 16.16
C PHE A 227 34.51 -13.23 17.46
N LYS A 228 34.90 -11.99 17.74
CA LYS A 228 35.60 -11.60 18.98
C LYS A 228 34.67 -10.76 19.84
N LEU A 229 34.22 -11.31 20.96
CA LEU A 229 33.27 -10.67 21.86
C LEU A 229 33.97 -10.33 23.18
N GLU A 230 33.75 -9.10 23.67
CA GLU A 230 34.29 -8.62 24.93
C GLU A 230 33.18 -8.12 25.85
N GLN A 231 33.25 -8.48 27.14
CA GLN A 231 32.36 -7.96 28.16
C GLN A 231 32.81 -6.57 28.63
N ASP A 232 31.94 -5.58 28.43
CA ASP A 232 32.09 -4.21 28.92
C ASP A 232 30.85 -3.80 29.71
N LYS A 233 30.95 -3.79 31.06
CA LYS A 233 29.82 -3.42 31.93
C LYS A 233 29.45 -1.93 31.83
N SER A 234 30.33 -1.08 31.29
CA SER A 234 30.08 0.35 31.12
C SER A 234 29.26 0.67 29.86
N LEU A 235 29.18 -0.27 28.92
CA LEU A 235 28.46 -0.12 27.66
C LEU A 235 27.01 0.32 27.89
N ARG A 236 26.63 1.41 27.20
CA ARG A 236 25.26 1.91 27.19
C ARG A 236 24.42 1.10 26.22
N VAL A 237 23.23 0.68 26.64
CA VAL A 237 22.35 -0.20 25.86
C VAL A 237 20.93 0.33 25.97
N LEU A 238 20.11 0.03 24.95
CA LEU A 238 18.73 0.48 24.88
C LEU A 238 17.91 -0.20 25.99
N THR A 239 17.29 0.61 26.84
CA THR A 239 16.40 0.16 27.93
C THR A 239 15.07 0.90 27.92
N ASP A 240 15.11 2.19 27.63
CA ASP A 240 14.00 3.14 27.67
C ASP A 240 14.35 4.37 26.80
N GLU A 241 13.43 5.31 26.67
CA GLU A 241 13.63 6.51 25.85
C GLU A 241 14.79 7.38 26.34
N ALA A 242 14.98 7.48 27.67
CA ALA A 242 16.07 8.26 28.26
C ALA A 242 17.46 7.68 27.94
N SER A 243 17.55 6.38 27.64
CA SER A 243 18.79 5.73 27.22
C SER A 243 19.22 6.04 25.77
N ILE A 244 18.30 6.52 24.91
CA ILE A 244 18.54 6.68 23.47
C ILE A 244 19.78 7.52 23.15
N PRO A 245 19.98 8.74 23.69
CA PRO A 245 21.15 9.54 23.33
C PRO A 245 22.47 8.85 23.66
N ALA A 246 22.51 8.12 24.77
CA ALA A 246 23.70 7.39 25.20
C ALA A 246 23.97 6.15 24.33
N VAL A 247 22.92 5.51 23.81
CA VAL A 247 23.04 4.38 22.87
C VAL A 247 23.50 4.85 21.50
N ILE A 248 22.99 5.99 21.02
CA ILE A 248 23.40 6.58 19.75
C ILE A 248 24.91 6.88 19.76
N ALA A 249 25.44 7.35 20.88
CA ALA A 249 26.87 7.60 21.05
C ALA A 249 27.74 6.32 21.01
N GLU A 250 27.16 5.13 21.24
CA GLU A 250 27.86 3.85 21.15
C GLU A 250 27.78 3.22 19.75
N LEU A 251 26.98 3.76 18.83
CA LEU A 251 26.88 3.31 17.44
C LEU A 251 28.09 3.82 16.63
N SER A 252 28.68 2.94 15.84
CA SER A 252 29.56 3.36 14.74
C SER A 252 28.75 4.04 13.63
N ASP A 253 29.37 4.88 12.81
CA ASP A 253 28.70 5.52 11.67
C ASP A 253 28.08 4.49 10.71
N TYR A 254 28.72 3.33 10.56
CA TYR A 254 28.15 2.22 9.80
C TYR A 254 26.85 1.70 10.42
N GLU A 255 26.82 1.44 11.73
CA GLU A 255 25.61 0.99 12.42
C GLU A 255 24.51 2.06 12.41
N LYS A 256 24.85 3.35 12.49
CA LYS A 256 23.90 4.45 12.31
C LYS A 256 23.22 4.33 10.94
N THR A 257 23.99 4.19 9.86
CA THR A 257 23.41 4.05 8.50
C THR A 257 22.59 2.78 8.32
N GLN A 258 23.04 1.66 8.90
CA GLN A 258 22.32 0.39 8.81
C GLN A 258 20.96 0.43 9.51
N LEU A 259 20.84 1.13 10.65
CA LEU A 259 19.57 1.28 11.36
C LEU A 259 18.56 2.16 10.62
N LEU A 260 19.03 3.15 9.86
CA LEU A 260 18.20 4.07 9.09
C LEU A 260 17.91 3.57 7.66
N THR A 261 18.36 2.37 7.33
CA THR A 261 18.14 1.76 6.01
C THR A 261 17.41 0.44 6.17
N GLY A 262 16.30 0.29 5.44
CA GLY A 262 15.58 -0.96 5.39
C GLY A 262 16.42 -2.09 4.80
N THR A 263 16.02 -3.33 5.08
CA THR A 263 16.62 -4.53 4.52
C THR A 263 15.55 -5.56 4.15
N SER A 264 15.94 -6.55 3.36
CA SER A 264 15.09 -7.71 3.07
C SER A 264 14.95 -8.60 4.30
N THR A 265 13.83 -9.30 4.40
CA THR A 265 13.53 -10.23 5.49
C THR A 265 13.14 -11.61 4.98
N GLU A 266 13.42 -12.64 5.78
CA GLU A 266 12.97 -14.02 5.52
C GLU A 266 11.50 -14.26 5.88
N LEU A 267 10.85 -13.32 6.57
CA LEU A 267 9.41 -13.38 6.85
C LEU A 267 8.55 -12.99 5.66
N GLY A 268 9.15 -12.58 4.54
CA GLY A 268 8.41 -12.14 3.36
C GLY A 268 7.62 -10.84 3.60
N ALA A 269 8.00 -10.05 4.60
CA ALA A 269 7.51 -8.70 4.80
C ALA A 269 8.06 -7.75 3.74
N ALA A 270 7.48 -6.54 3.67
CA ALA A 270 7.86 -5.55 2.67
C ALA A 270 9.27 -4.99 2.91
N SER A 271 9.65 -4.82 4.19
CA SER A 271 10.99 -4.45 4.62
C SER A 271 11.19 -4.81 6.11
N ALA A 272 12.43 -4.73 6.59
CA ALA A 272 12.77 -4.81 8.00
C ALA A 272 13.90 -3.83 8.33
N THR A 273 14.08 -3.47 9.61
CA THR A 273 15.32 -2.84 10.08
C THR A 273 16.33 -3.90 10.52
N VAL A 274 17.59 -3.52 10.69
CA VAL A 274 18.61 -4.44 11.23
C VAL A 274 18.57 -4.50 12.76
N ALA A 275 18.91 -5.64 13.33
CA ALA A 275 19.14 -5.77 14.76
C ALA A 275 20.60 -5.45 15.12
N ILE A 276 20.80 -4.84 16.29
CA ILE A 276 22.12 -4.62 16.91
C ILE A 276 22.10 -5.19 18.35
N PRO A 277 22.31 -6.51 18.52
CA PRO A 277 22.18 -7.18 19.81
C PRO A 277 23.12 -6.64 20.90
N ARG A 278 24.32 -6.17 20.52
CA ARG A 278 25.29 -5.62 21.48
C ARG A 278 24.76 -4.38 22.23
N LEU A 279 23.85 -3.65 21.59
CA LEU A 279 23.19 -2.45 22.12
C LEU A 279 21.73 -2.70 22.54
N ARG A 280 21.30 -3.96 22.53
CA ARG A 280 19.92 -4.39 22.80
C ARG A 280 18.85 -3.90 21.80
N ILE A 281 19.24 -3.57 20.57
CA ILE A 281 18.33 -3.06 19.54
C ILE A 281 17.83 -4.25 18.70
N THR A 282 16.54 -4.53 18.73
CA THR A 282 15.90 -5.56 17.88
C THR A 282 15.52 -4.98 16.52
N SER A 283 15.33 -5.84 15.51
CA SER A 283 14.75 -5.41 14.24
C SER A 283 13.24 -5.11 14.38
N LEU A 284 12.74 -4.26 13.50
CA LEU A 284 11.34 -4.07 13.20
C LEU A 284 11.03 -4.76 11.87
N GLU A 285 9.91 -5.46 11.79
CA GLU A 285 9.41 -6.06 10.53
C GLU A 285 8.18 -5.29 10.05
N LEU A 286 8.23 -4.81 8.81
CA LEU A 286 7.24 -3.94 8.20
C LEU A 286 6.50 -4.69 7.09
N ALA A 287 5.20 -4.89 7.25
CA ALA A 287 4.36 -5.65 6.32
C ALA A 287 3.16 -4.83 5.85
N ASP A 288 2.77 -4.96 4.59
CA ASP A 288 1.43 -4.51 4.15
C ASP A 288 0.33 -5.33 4.86
N GLY A 289 -0.93 -4.92 4.88
CA GLY A 289 -1.43 -3.64 4.40
C GLY A 289 -2.83 -3.30 4.93
N PRO A 290 -3.52 -2.32 4.32
CA PRO A 290 -4.76 -1.73 4.85
C PRO A 290 -5.94 -2.68 5.09
N ALA A 291 -6.03 -3.79 4.35
CA ALA A 291 -7.15 -4.75 4.45
C ALA A 291 -6.78 -6.07 5.18
N GLY A 292 -5.56 -6.16 5.73
CA GLY A 292 -5.04 -7.35 6.40
C GLY A 292 -3.55 -7.54 6.17
N ILE A 293 -2.90 -8.38 6.97
CA ILE A 293 -1.46 -8.60 6.83
C ILE A 293 -1.11 -9.38 5.56
N ARG A 294 -0.14 -8.88 4.81
CA ARG A 294 0.47 -9.50 3.64
C ARG A 294 1.93 -9.80 3.92
N LEU A 295 2.19 -11.09 4.14
CA LEU A 295 3.53 -11.67 4.15
C LEU A 295 3.65 -12.70 3.03
N GLY A 296 4.81 -12.74 2.38
CA GLY A 296 5.08 -13.70 1.32
C GLY A 296 4.89 -15.15 1.79
N GLY A 297 3.94 -15.86 1.18
CA GLY A 297 3.68 -17.28 1.45
C GLY A 297 2.97 -17.57 2.77
N ARG A 298 2.17 -16.63 3.30
CA ARG A 298 1.38 -16.83 4.54
C ARG A 298 -0.05 -16.41 4.32
N TYR A 299 -0.99 -17.22 4.78
CA TYR A 299 -2.41 -16.94 4.65
C TYR A 299 -2.94 -16.13 5.82
N ALA A 300 -3.67 -15.06 5.53
CA ALA A 300 -4.26 -14.16 6.52
C ALA A 300 -5.72 -13.85 6.14
N THR A 301 -6.45 -13.19 7.04
CA THR A 301 -7.82 -12.76 6.75
C THR A 301 -7.77 -11.54 5.83
N ALA A 302 -8.45 -11.61 4.67
CA ALA A 302 -8.75 -10.43 3.87
C ALA A 302 -10.06 -9.83 4.39
N PHE A 303 -9.96 -8.74 5.14
CA PHE A 303 -11.13 -7.97 5.57
C PHE A 303 -11.73 -7.20 4.38
N PRO A 304 -12.98 -6.71 4.52
CA PRO A 304 -13.52 -5.73 3.57
C PRO A 304 -12.53 -4.61 3.31
N ASN A 305 -12.47 -4.12 2.08
CA ASN A 305 -11.56 -3.04 1.74
C ASN A 305 -11.92 -1.75 2.52
N PRO A 306 -10.94 -0.86 2.78
CA PRO A 306 -11.16 0.39 3.50
C PRO A 306 -12.38 1.20 3.07
N MET A 307 -12.70 1.32 1.78
CA MET A 307 -13.91 2.04 1.32
C MET A 307 -15.21 1.37 1.78
N LEU A 308 -15.30 0.03 1.75
CA LEU A 308 -16.47 -0.69 2.25
C LEU A 308 -16.54 -0.62 3.79
N LEU A 309 -15.40 -0.69 4.49
CA LEU A 309 -15.35 -0.44 5.93
C LEU A 309 -15.80 0.98 6.26
N ALA A 310 -15.39 1.98 5.47
CA ALA A 310 -15.77 3.37 5.66
C ALA A 310 -17.27 3.58 5.54
N SER A 311 -17.91 2.83 4.64
CA SER A 311 -19.35 2.86 4.44
C SER A 311 -20.15 2.44 5.68
N SER A 312 -19.51 1.80 6.67
CA SER A 312 -20.14 1.52 7.97
C SER A 312 -20.29 2.74 8.87
N TRP A 313 -19.46 3.78 8.67
CA TRP A 313 -19.33 4.97 9.54
C TRP A 313 -19.20 4.62 11.03
N ASP A 314 -18.52 3.50 11.33
CA ASP A 314 -18.49 2.90 12.67
C ASP A 314 -17.04 2.81 13.17
N THR A 315 -16.66 3.74 14.04
CA THR A 315 -15.32 3.75 14.65
C THR A 315 -15.09 2.54 15.54
N GLU A 316 -16.10 2.01 16.22
CA GLU A 316 -15.95 0.81 17.05
C GLU A 316 -15.62 -0.40 16.17
N LEU A 317 -16.32 -0.55 15.05
CA LEU A 317 -16.05 -1.60 14.08
C LEU A 317 -14.65 -1.49 13.46
N LEU A 318 -14.21 -0.27 13.10
CA LEU A 318 -12.86 -0.06 12.55
C LEU A 318 -11.77 -0.38 13.58
N GLN A 319 -12.01 -0.09 14.86
CA GLN A 319 -11.12 -0.50 15.95
C GLN A 319 -11.08 -2.03 16.11
N GLU A 320 -12.22 -2.71 16.06
CA GLU A 320 -12.27 -4.19 16.09
C GLU A 320 -11.48 -4.80 14.93
N VAL A 321 -11.65 -4.28 13.71
CA VAL A 321 -10.94 -4.74 12.50
C VAL A 321 -9.44 -4.47 12.62
N GLY A 322 -9.03 -3.26 13.03
CA GLY A 322 -7.63 -2.94 13.28
C GLY A 322 -6.98 -3.87 14.31
N HIS A 323 -7.70 -4.16 15.40
CA HIS A 323 -7.24 -5.09 16.44
C HIS A 323 -7.04 -6.51 15.92
N ALA A 324 -7.96 -7.01 15.08
CA ALA A 324 -7.82 -8.32 14.46
C ALA A 324 -6.60 -8.38 13.53
N ILE A 325 -6.40 -7.36 12.68
CA ILE A 325 -5.23 -7.25 11.81
C ILE A 325 -3.93 -7.20 12.63
N GLY A 326 -3.91 -6.43 13.72
CA GLY A 326 -2.76 -6.36 14.63
C GLY A 326 -2.44 -7.69 15.31
N LYS A 327 -3.46 -8.47 15.70
CA LYS A 327 -3.25 -9.83 16.25
C LYS A 327 -2.64 -10.78 15.22
N GLU A 328 -3.14 -10.79 13.99
CA GLU A 328 -2.56 -11.61 12.91
C GLU A 328 -1.13 -11.16 12.59
N THR A 329 -0.87 -9.86 12.65
CA THR A 329 0.46 -9.27 12.47
C THR A 329 1.44 -9.76 13.54
N ALA A 330 1.05 -9.68 14.82
CA ALA A 330 1.84 -10.16 15.94
C ALA A 330 2.04 -11.68 15.92
N TYR A 331 1.06 -12.45 15.44
CA TYR A 331 1.14 -13.90 15.29
C TYR A 331 2.26 -14.29 14.32
N TYR A 332 2.40 -13.56 13.21
CA TYR A 332 3.46 -13.80 12.23
C TYR A 332 4.81 -13.15 12.56
N GLY A 333 4.94 -12.50 13.72
CA GLY A 333 6.21 -11.89 14.17
C GLY A 333 6.55 -10.57 13.45
N ALA A 334 5.61 -9.99 12.73
CA ALA A 334 5.71 -8.63 12.19
C ALA A 334 5.45 -7.60 13.31
N ASP A 335 6.06 -6.42 13.21
CA ASP A 335 5.94 -5.37 14.25
C ASP A 335 5.09 -4.19 13.80
N ILE A 336 5.09 -3.88 12.49
CA ILE A 336 4.42 -2.71 11.93
C ILE A 336 3.62 -3.11 10.69
N ILE A 337 2.35 -2.73 10.67
CA ILE A 337 1.50 -2.80 9.48
C ILE A 337 1.60 -1.49 8.69
N LEU A 338 1.76 -1.60 7.37
CA LEU A 338 1.82 -0.47 6.44
C LEU A 338 0.40 -0.06 6.05
N GLY A 339 -0.33 0.47 7.02
CA GLY A 339 -1.68 1.00 6.88
C GLY A 339 -2.09 1.78 8.14
N PRO A 340 -3.21 2.52 8.08
CA PRO A 340 -4.18 2.52 6.99
C PRO A 340 -3.78 3.45 5.82
N GLY A 341 -4.33 3.15 4.64
CA GLY A 341 -4.37 4.10 3.53
C GLY A 341 -5.50 5.12 3.76
N MET A 342 -5.23 6.41 3.61
CA MET A 342 -6.17 7.46 4.00
C MET A 342 -6.09 8.73 3.15
N ASN A 343 -5.70 8.59 1.88
CA ASN A 343 -5.76 9.69 0.93
C ASN A 343 -7.22 10.02 0.55
N ILE A 344 -7.53 11.30 0.34
CA ILE A 344 -8.90 11.77 0.01
C ILE A 344 -9.35 11.27 -1.38
N HIS A 345 -10.59 10.81 -1.50
CA HIS A 345 -11.18 10.46 -2.80
C HIS A 345 -11.50 11.71 -3.63
N ARG A 346 -10.48 12.33 -4.24
CA ARG A 346 -10.66 13.51 -5.09
C ARG A 346 -11.44 13.20 -6.37
N ASP A 347 -11.14 12.05 -6.97
CA ASP A 347 -11.64 11.66 -8.29
C ASP A 347 -12.01 10.17 -8.27
N PRO A 348 -13.25 9.79 -8.65
CA PRO A 348 -13.65 8.39 -8.64
C PRO A 348 -12.88 7.52 -9.66
N VAL A 349 -12.17 8.09 -10.63
CA VAL A 349 -11.31 7.27 -11.52
C VAL A 349 -10.01 6.82 -10.86
N ALA A 350 -9.59 7.42 -9.74
CA ALA A 350 -8.32 7.11 -9.10
C ALA A 350 -8.21 5.62 -8.72
N GLY A 351 -7.08 5.00 -9.06
CA GLY A 351 -6.92 3.53 -9.02
C GLY A 351 -7.02 2.90 -7.63
N ARG A 352 -6.78 3.69 -6.57
CA ARG A 352 -6.66 3.23 -5.17
C ARG A 352 -7.73 3.74 -4.21
N VAL A 353 -8.79 4.39 -4.68
CA VAL A 353 -9.88 4.84 -3.78
C VAL A 353 -10.45 3.68 -2.95
N PHE A 354 -10.41 2.46 -3.47
CA PHE A 354 -10.84 1.27 -2.73
C PHE A 354 -10.08 1.02 -1.42
N GLU A 355 -8.80 1.40 -1.33
CA GLU A 355 -7.98 1.21 -0.14
C GLU A 355 -7.84 2.46 0.72
N TYR A 356 -8.66 3.48 0.43
CA TYR A 356 -8.84 4.68 1.22
C TYR A 356 -10.28 4.76 1.75
N TYR A 357 -10.60 5.78 2.55
CA TYR A 357 -11.87 5.83 3.28
C TYR A 357 -12.96 6.68 2.60
N SER A 358 -12.66 7.93 2.21
CA SER A 358 -13.70 8.89 1.80
C SER A 358 -13.15 10.11 1.06
N GLU A 359 -14.03 10.83 0.37
CA GLU A 359 -13.82 12.21 -0.08
C GLU A 359 -13.80 13.26 1.06
N ASP A 360 -14.25 12.91 2.27
CA ASP A 360 -14.30 13.83 3.42
C ASP A 360 -13.17 13.57 4.45
N PRO A 361 -12.47 14.63 4.91
CA PRO A 361 -11.35 14.47 5.84
C PRO A 361 -11.75 14.08 7.27
N LEU A 362 -12.95 14.45 7.74
CA LEU A 362 -13.36 14.11 9.11
C LEU A 362 -13.54 12.61 9.23
N ILE A 363 -14.39 12.02 8.38
CA ILE A 363 -14.63 10.56 8.43
C ILE A 363 -13.35 9.78 8.15
N THR A 364 -12.53 10.24 7.20
CA THR A 364 -11.22 9.64 6.91
C THR A 364 -10.33 9.62 8.17
N GLY A 365 -10.22 10.75 8.87
CA GLY A 365 -9.41 10.87 10.08
C GLY A 365 -9.92 10.06 11.26
N GLU A 366 -11.23 10.11 11.56
CA GLU A 366 -11.83 9.39 12.69
C GLU A 366 -11.73 7.87 12.51
N LEU A 367 -12.03 7.37 11.30
CA LEU A 367 -11.96 5.94 11.02
C LEU A 367 -10.52 5.42 10.97
N ALA A 368 -9.59 6.20 10.41
CA ALA A 368 -8.17 5.88 10.44
C ALA A 368 -7.66 5.82 11.89
N ALA A 369 -8.00 6.81 12.74
CA ALA A 369 -7.63 6.83 14.15
C ALA A 369 -8.13 5.59 14.90
N ALA A 370 -9.39 5.21 14.69
CA ALA A 370 -9.96 4.03 15.32
C ALA A 370 -9.25 2.73 14.89
N TRP A 371 -8.96 2.58 13.59
CA TRP A 371 -8.20 1.45 13.06
C TRP A 371 -6.77 1.38 13.61
N ILE A 372 -6.09 2.54 13.70
CA ILE A 372 -4.75 2.67 14.30
C ILE A 372 -4.80 2.23 15.76
N ASN A 373 -5.77 2.72 16.53
CA ASN A 373 -5.91 2.38 17.94
C ASN A 373 -6.09 0.87 18.14
N GLY A 374 -6.95 0.22 17.37
CA GLY A 374 -7.11 -1.24 17.43
C GLY A 374 -5.82 -2.00 17.11
N THR A 375 -5.14 -1.61 16.03
CA THR A 375 -3.87 -2.22 15.63
C THR A 375 -2.80 -2.11 16.74
N GLN A 376 -2.73 -0.95 17.38
CA GLN A 376 -1.75 -0.65 18.43
C GLN A 376 -2.12 -1.28 19.78
N GLU A 377 -3.40 -1.46 20.08
CA GLU A 377 -3.89 -2.25 21.22
C GLU A 377 -3.46 -3.72 21.13
N ALA A 378 -3.36 -4.28 19.92
CA ALA A 378 -2.83 -5.61 19.68
C ALA A 378 -1.29 -5.72 19.81
N GLY A 379 -0.59 -4.60 20.04
CA GLY A 379 0.86 -4.56 20.26
C GLY A 379 1.69 -4.40 18.98
N THR A 380 1.07 -4.01 17.86
CA THR A 380 1.71 -3.76 16.56
C THR A 380 1.53 -2.31 16.12
N GLY A 381 2.54 -1.71 15.51
CA GLY A 381 2.47 -0.32 15.04
C GLY A 381 1.68 -0.16 13.75
N ALA A 382 1.02 0.98 13.59
CA ALA A 382 0.41 1.39 12.33
C ALA A 382 1.26 2.44 11.59
N THR A 383 1.09 2.54 10.28
CA THR A 383 1.74 3.53 9.41
C THR A 383 0.71 4.24 8.55
N ILE A 384 0.40 5.51 8.86
CA ILE A 384 -0.50 6.32 8.03
C ILE A 384 0.11 6.56 6.65
N LYS A 385 -0.67 6.35 5.58
CA LYS A 385 -0.18 6.52 4.20
C LYS A 385 -1.24 7.02 3.22
N HIS A 386 -0.88 7.67 2.12
CA HIS A 386 0.46 8.17 1.76
C HIS A 386 0.47 9.68 1.97
N TYR A 387 1.40 10.15 2.79
CA TYR A 387 1.48 11.52 3.24
C TYR A 387 2.34 12.36 2.27
N ALA A 388 1.79 13.21 1.41
CA ALA A 388 0.37 13.53 1.23
C ALA A 388 0.00 13.72 -0.26
N VAL A 389 -1.29 13.92 -0.54
CA VAL A 389 -1.82 14.28 -1.87
C VAL A 389 -1.58 13.22 -2.97
N ASN A 390 -1.43 11.95 -2.59
CA ASN A 390 -1.27 10.83 -3.52
C ASN A 390 -2.62 10.33 -4.07
N GLN A 391 -3.26 11.13 -4.92
CA GLN A 391 -4.63 10.85 -5.40
C GLN A 391 -4.73 10.08 -6.70
N TYR A 392 -3.65 9.98 -7.46
CA TYR A 392 -3.64 9.29 -8.75
C TYR A 392 -2.46 8.34 -8.83
N GLU A 393 -2.68 7.21 -9.48
CA GLU A 393 -1.64 6.19 -9.66
C GLU A 393 -0.80 6.43 -10.91
N ASN A 394 -1.41 6.97 -11.96
CA ASN A 394 -0.71 7.31 -13.18
C ASN A 394 0.37 8.36 -12.89
N ASN A 395 1.63 8.06 -13.26
CA ASN A 395 2.78 8.91 -12.99
C ASN A 395 3.00 9.32 -11.52
N ARG A 396 2.44 8.60 -10.54
CA ARG A 396 2.55 8.97 -9.11
C ARG A 396 3.97 9.29 -8.62
N ARG A 397 5.00 8.67 -9.23
CA ARG A 397 6.44 8.89 -8.93
C ARG A 397 7.02 10.21 -9.42
N THR A 398 6.35 10.90 -10.34
CA THR A 398 6.87 12.08 -11.02
C THR A 398 5.86 13.20 -11.18
N VAL A 399 4.58 12.94 -10.88
CA VAL A 399 3.54 13.96 -10.97
C VAL A 399 3.77 15.02 -9.91
N ASN A 400 3.69 16.28 -10.33
CA ASN A 400 3.71 17.44 -9.46
C ASN A 400 2.29 17.96 -9.28
N VAL A 401 1.82 17.98 -8.04
CA VAL A 401 0.50 18.50 -7.70
C VAL A 401 0.67 19.91 -7.16
N LEU A 402 0.11 20.88 -7.89
CA LEU A 402 -0.01 22.27 -7.44
C LEU A 402 -1.32 22.41 -6.68
N VAL A 403 -1.22 22.77 -5.40
CA VAL A 403 -2.35 22.81 -4.47
C VAL A 403 -2.17 23.99 -3.51
N SER A 404 -3.26 24.71 -3.25
CA SER A 404 -3.27 25.83 -2.31
C SER A 404 -2.98 25.36 -0.88
N GLU A 405 -2.48 26.27 -0.04
CA GLU A 405 -2.30 25.95 1.37
C GLU A 405 -3.65 25.66 2.02
N ARG A 406 -4.69 26.41 1.64
CA ARG A 406 -6.04 26.19 2.15
C ARG A 406 -6.56 24.78 1.85
N ALA A 407 -6.46 24.30 0.62
CA ALA A 407 -6.90 22.95 0.27
C ALA A 407 -6.04 21.87 0.93
N LEU A 408 -4.72 22.10 1.05
CA LEU A 408 -3.85 21.24 1.85
C LEU A 408 -4.36 21.11 3.30
N ARG A 409 -4.61 22.25 3.96
CA ARG A 409 -4.99 22.32 5.39
C ARG A 409 -6.40 21.81 5.66
N GLU A 410 -7.38 22.17 4.83
CA GLU A 410 -8.79 21.84 5.06
C GLU A 410 -9.17 20.45 4.55
N ILE A 411 -8.48 19.92 3.53
CA ILE A 411 -8.85 18.65 2.87
C ILE A 411 -7.75 17.60 3.02
N TYR A 412 -6.57 17.82 2.44
CA TYR A 412 -5.62 16.73 2.21
C TYR A 412 -4.78 16.35 3.42
N LEU A 413 -4.53 17.28 4.34
CA LEU A 413 -3.80 17.05 5.59
C LEU A 413 -4.74 16.84 6.78
N ARG A 414 -5.97 17.37 6.72
CA ARG A 414 -6.92 17.35 7.85
C ARG A 414 -7.21 15.94 8.37
N GLY A 415 -7.36 14.96 7.47
CA GLY A 415 -7.52 13.56 7.88
C GLY A 415 -6.30 13.03 8.65
N PHE A 416 -5.09 13.33 8.18
CA PHE A 416 -3.84 12.92 8.84
C PHE A 416 -3.66 13.61 10.19
N GLU A 417 -3.98 14.90 10.30
CA GLU A 417 -3.98 15.63 11.58
C GLU A 417 -4.86 14.93 12.62
N ILE A 418 -6.11 14.58 12.25
CA ILE A 418 -7.03 13.86 13.12
C ILE A 418 -6.47 12.49 13.50
N ALA A 419 -5.94 11.74 12.54
CA ALA A 419 -5.38 10.41 12.77
C ALA A 419 -4.14 10.45 13.68
N VAL A 420 -3.28 11.46 13.55
CA VAL A 420 -2.15 11.68 14.45
C VAL A 420 -2.63 12.03 15.85
N GLY A 421 -3.51 13.02 15.97
CA GLY A 421 -3.99 13.49 17.27
C GLY A 421 -4.80 12.45 18.07
N LYS A 422 -5.55 11.57 17.38
CA LYS A 422 -6.43 10.57 18.01
C LYS A 422 -5.91 9.13 17.98
N GLY A 423 -5.03 8.80 17.04
CA GLY A 423 -4.49 7.46 16.84
C GLY A 423 -3.03 7.30 17.28
N ASN A 424 -2.24 8.39 17.30
CA ASN A 424 -0.81 8.37 17.60
C ASN A 424 -0.05 7.23 16.87
N PRO A 425 -0.04 7.23 15.51
CA PRO A 425 0.55 6.17 14.72
C PRO A 425 2.06 6.07 14.95
N TRP A 426 2.61 4.86 14.90
CA TRP A 426 4.06 4.64 15.08
C TRP A 426 4.88 5.10 13.87
N GLY A 427 4.27 5.09 12.68
CA GLY A 427 4.92 5.50 11.44
C GLY A 427 4.04 6.39 10.57
N ALA A 428 4.69 7.13 9.66
CA ALA A 428 4.06 7.79 8.53
C ALA A 428 4.84 7.48 7.26
N MET A 429 4.14 7.21 6.16
CA MET A 429 4.76 6.94 4.87
C MET A 429 4.60 8.13 3.94
N ALA A 430 5.71 8.79 3.60
CA ALA A 430 5.74 9.88 2.65
C ALA A 430 5.39 9.40 1.24
N ALA A 431 4.53 10.15 0.56
CA ALA A 431 4.02 9.81 -0.77
C ALA A 431 5.09 9.89 -1.88
N TYR A 432 4.75 9.32 -3.04
CA TYR A 432 5.59 9.36 -4.23
C TYR A 432 5.67 10.74 -4.90
N ASN A 433 4.54 11.43 -4.97
CA ASN A 433 4.37 12.62 -5.80
C ASN A 433 5.11 13.83 -5.24
N LEU A 434 5.30 14.81 -6.12
CA LEU A 434 5.66 16.15 -5.70
C LEU A 434 4.39 16.90 -5.27
N VAL A 435 4.53 17.74 -4.26
CA VAL A 435 3.54 18.72 -3.82
C VAL A 435 4.23 20.06 -3.93
N ASN A 436 3.68 20.97 -4.75
CA ASN A 436 4.25 22.30 -4.98
C ASN A 436 5.77 22.27 -5.26
N ASP A 437 6.16 21.47 -6.26
CA ASP A 437 7.54 21.30 -6.76
C ASP A 437 8.51 20.49 -5.89
N VAL A 438 8.08 19.95 -4.74
CA VAL A 438 8.95 19.19 -3.84
C VAL A 438 8.40 17.79 -3.60
N HIS A 439 9.23 16.76 -3.74
CA HIS A 439 8.85 15.38 -3.39
C HIS A 439 8.43 15.29 -1.93
N SER A 440 7.35 14.56 -1.65
CA SER A 440 6.80 14.47 -0.29
C SER A 440 7.82 13.93 0.74
N SER A 441 8.74 13.05 0.33
CA SER A 441 9.84 12.51 1.15
C SER A 441 10.96 13.50 1.47
N GLU A 442 10.94 14.67 0.84
CA GLU A 442 11.93 15.74 0.98
C GLU A 442 11.27 17.07 1.38
N HIS A 443 9.99 17.06 1.75
CA HIS A 443 9.19 18.27 1.89
C HIS A 443 9.15 18.76 3.34
N ASP A 444 10.03 19.70 3.70
CA ASP A 444 10.15 20.22 5.08
C ASP A 444 8.82 20.73 5.66
N TYR A 445 8.07 21.51 4.89
CA TYR A 445 6.75 21.98 5.31
C TYR A 445 5.81 20.80 5.64
N LEU A 446 5.74 19.74 4.84
CA LEU A 446 4.87 18.60 5.14
C LEU A 446 5.39 17.79 6.34
N LEU A 447 6.67 17.45 6.37
CA LEU A 447 7.22 16.47 7.30
C LEU A 447 7.59 17.05 8.67
N ASN A 448 8.21 18.22 8.71
CA ASN A 448 8.57 18.87 9.97
C ASN A 448 7.47 19.81 10.44
N GLN A 449 7.12 20.81 9.63
CA GLN A 449 6.24 21.89 10.08
C GLN A 449 4.80 21.39 10.33
N MET A 450 4.24 20.62 9.39
CA MET A 450 2.87 20.10 9.55
C MET A 450 2.84 18.85 10.43
N LEU A 451 3.49 17.77 10.00
CA LEU A 451 3.34 16.47 10.64
C LEU A 451 3.88 16.47 12.09
N ARG A 452 5.07 17.03 12.34
CA ARG A 452 5.68 17.03 13.67
C ARG A 452 5.27 18.22 14.51
N ASP A 453 5.54 19.43 14.04
CA ASP A 453 5.40 20.65 14.87
C ASP A 453 3.93 20.99 15.13
N GLU A 454 3.07 20.87 14.11
CA GLU A 454 1.65 21.21 14.25
C GLU A 454 0.79 20.03 14.70
N PHE A 455 0.92 18.86 14.07
CA PHE A 455 0.07 17.70 14.41
C PHE A 455 0.58 16.92 15.62
N GLY A 456 1.84 17.12 16.02
CA GLY A 456 2.44 16.46 17.18
C GLY A 456 2.85 15.00 16.95
N PHE A 457 3.21 14.63 15.72
CA PHE A 457 3.65 13.27 15.40
C PHE A 457 4.99 12.91 16.07
N ASP A 458 4.97 11.86 16.91
CA ASP A 458 6.14 11.34 17.65
C ASP A 458 6.58 9.94 17.15
N GLY A 459 6.24 9.62 15.90
CA GLY A 459 6.67 8.40 15.21
C GLY A 459 7.85 8.63 14.28
N PHE A 460 8.14 7.63 13.45
CA PHE A 460 9.14 7.74 12.38
C PHE A 460 8.49 7.91 11.00
N VAL A 461 9.15 8.64 10.11
CA VAL A 461 8.76 8.85 8.72
C VAL A 461 9.62 7.97 7.82
N MET A 462 8.97 7.27 6.89
CA MET A 462 9.62 6.49 5.84
C MET A 462 9.13 6.93 4.46
N PRO A 463 9.91 6.79 3.38
CA PRO A 463 9.41 7.01 2.04
C PRO A 463 8.63 5.78 1.56
N ASP A 464 7.68 5.97 0.66
CA ASP A 464 7.13 4.87 -0.13
C ASP A 464 8.25 4.22 -0.99
N TRP A 465 8.02 3.00 -1.47
CA TRP A 465 9.00 2.14 -2.14
C TRP A 465 9.56 2.76 -3.42
N GLY A 466 10.73 3.39 -3.31
CA GLY A 466 11.39 4.11 -4.40
C GLY A 466 10.92 5.57 -4.54
N ALA A 467 10.38 6.15 -3.47
CA ALA A 467 10.16 7.59 -3.31
C ALA A 467 11.34 8.29 -2.61
N TYR A 468 12.47 7.60 -2.43
CA TYR A 468 13.69 8.17 -1.87
C TYR A 468 14.61 8.65 -2.99
N HIS A 469 14.73 9.97 -3.17
CA HIS A 469 15.45 10.55 -4.32
C HIS A 469 16.79 11.20 -3.93
N ASN A 470 16.81 11.97 -2.85
CA ASN A 470 18.03 12.60 -2.35
C ASN A 470 18.15 12.50 -0.82
N ALA A 471 19.21 11.84 -0.38
CA ALA A 471 19.48 11.60 1.03
C ALA A 471 19.66 12.87 1.86
N ILE A 472 20.37 13.85 1.32
CA ILE A 472 20.73 15.05 2.07
C ILE A 472 19.45 15.83 2.41
N SER A 473 18.61 16.10 1.41
CA SER A 473 17.33 16.79 1.60
C SER A 473 16.34 15.94 2.38
N SER A 474 16.30 14.62 2.18
CA SER A 474 15.39 13.75 2.93
C SER A 474 15.63 13.82 4.44
N TYR A 475 16.87 13.59 4.89
CA TYR A 475 17.17 13.60 6.33
C TYR A 475 17.11 15.01 6.92
N SER A 476 17.55 16.05 6.20
CA SER A 476 17.45 17.43 6.70
C SER A 476 16.00 17.88 6.86
N ASN A 477 15.07 17.27 6.12
CA ASN A 477 13.66 17.66 6.07
C ASN A 477 12.75 16.63 6.75
N GLY A 478 13.28 15.80 7.67
CA GLY A 478 12.47 15.03 8.62
C GLY A 478 12.18 13.58 8.26
N LEU A 479 12.77 13.04 7.19
CA LEU A 479 12.75 11.60 6.90
C LEU A 479 13.63 10.84 7.90
N ASP A 480 13.17 9.68 8.41
CA ASP A 480 13.91 8.90 9.40
C ASP A 480 14.43 7.56 8.88
N LEU A 481 13.59 6.80 8.18
CA LEU A 481 13.91 5.43 7.76
C LEU A 481 13.77 5.27 6.26
N ASN A 482 14.88 5.08 5.54
CA ASN A 482 14.86 4.78 4.11
C ASN A 482 14.40 3.33 3.85
N THR A 483 13.13 3.14 3.47
CA THR A 483 12.55 1.85 3.08
C THR A 483 12.35 1.74 1.56
N PRO A 484 12.51 0.54 0.96
CA PRO A 484 12.93 -0.72 1.59
C PRO A 484 14.43 -0.79 1.90
N GLY A 485 15.19 0.27 1.60
CA GLY A 485 16.64 0.20 1.45
C GLY A 485 17.04 -0.71 0.28
N GLY A 486 18.33 -0.90 0.09
CA GLY A 486 18.90 -1.81 -0.88
C GLY A 486 18.84 -1.33 -2.32
N ASN A 487 19.83 -1.74 -3.10
CA ASN A 487 19.69 -1.93 -4.54
C ASN A 487 18.73 -3.12 -4.87
N LEU A 488 17.48 -3.12 -4.38
CA LEU A 488 16.48 -4.11 -4.79
C LEU A 488 16.35 -4.06 -6.32
N LEU A 489 16.53 -5.22 -6.98
CA LEU A 489 16.61 -5.36 -8.45
C LEU A 489 17.71 -4.53 -9.13
N GLY A 490 18.85 -4.28 -8.50
CA GLY A 490 19.98 -3.59 -9.13
C GLY A 490 19.83 -2.07 -9.24
N GLY A 491 19.14 -1.45 -8.28
CA GLY A 491 18.89 0.00 -8.22
C GLY A 491 17.61 0.44 -8.91
N LEU A 492 16.75 -0.51 -9.27
CA LEU A 492 15.46 -0.23 -9.90
C LEU A 492 14.36 0.12 -8.88
N LEU A 493 14.51 -0.31 -7.62
CA LEU A 493 13.48 -0.17 -6.56
C LEU A 493 13.99 0.41 -5.22
N GLY A 494 15.23 0.89 -5.13
CA GLY A 494 15.78 1.51 -3.92
C GLY A 494 16.97 2.43 -4.21
N GLY A 495 17.24 3.36 -3.29
CA GLY A 495 18.32 4.36 -3.38
C GLY A 495 19.65 3.88 -2.78
N PRO A 496 20.74 4.67 -2.92
CA PRO A 496 22.07 4.26 -2.48
C PRO A 496 22.14 3.97 -0.97
N ASP A 497 22.62 2.78 -0.63
CA ASP A 497 22.55 2.15 0.70
C ASP A 497 23.41 2.75 1.81
N LEU A 498 24.35 3.65 1.48
CA LEU A 498 25.40 4.01 2.40
C LEU A 498 25.74 5.49 2.29
N HIS A 499 25.22 6.26 3.24
CA HIS A 499 25.58 7.67 3.44
C HIS A 499 26.72 7.85 4.44
N VAL A 500 27.51 6.80 4.71
CA VAL A 500 28.60 6.85 5.70
C VAL A 500 29.58 7.98 5.36
N ASN A 501 29.88 8.18 4.07
CA ASN A 501 30.78 9.25 3.65
C ASN A 501 30.12 10.63 3.78
N GLU A 502 28.83 10.76 3.48
CA GLU A 502 28.06 12.00 3.60
C GLU A 502 27.93 12.41 5.08
N ILE A 503 27.71 11.47 5.98
CA ILE A 503 27.71 11.69 7.44
C ILE A 503 29.12 12.06 7.91
N ALA A 504 30.13 11.25 7.56
CA ALA A 504 31.52 11.50 7.98
C ALA A 504 32.09 12.81 7.43
N SER A 505 31.63 13.27 6.25
CA SER A 505 32.01 14.56 5.67
C SER A 505 31.14 15.74 6.13
N GLY A 506 30.09 15.49 6.94
CA GLY A 506 29.18 16.50 7.45
C GLY A 506 28.20 17.07 6.42
N LYS A 507 28.00 16.40 5.27
CA LYS A 507 26.98 16.77 4.27
C LYS A 507 25.57 16.48 4.75
N ILE A 508 25.40 15.44 5.56
CA ILE A 508 24.21 15.23 6.40
C ILE A 508 24.66 15.53 7.82
N SER A 509 23.93 16.38 8.53
CA SER A 509 24.36 16.79 9.87
C SER A 509 24.21 15.63 10.86
N GLU A 510 25.08 15.58 11.86
CA GLU A 510 24.97 14.59 12.94
C GLU A 510 23.67 14.78 13.74
N ALA A 511 23.14 16.02 13.81
CA ALA A 511 21.87 16.31 14.47
C ALA A 511 20.70 15.63 13.74
N ASP A 512 20.64 15.72 12.41
CA ASP A 512 19.57 15.11 11.60
C ASP A 512 19.59 13.59 11.73
N ILE A 513 20.78 12.98 11.66
CA ILE A 513 20.95 11.53 11.85
C ILE A 513 20.55 11.10 13.26
N ASN A 514 20.91 11.88 14.29
CA ASN A 514 20.55 11.57 15.67
C ASN A 514 19.04 11.72 15.90
N ALA A 515 18.38 12.68 15.25
CA ALA A 515 16.93 12.83 15.27
C ALA A 515 16.25 11.60 14.62
N ALA A 516 16.69 11.21 13.42
CA ALA A 516 16.21 10.02 12.73
C ALA A 516 16.36 8.74 13.56
N LEU A 517 17.56 8.52 14.12
CA LEU A 517 17.83 7.38 15.02
C LEU A 517 16.95 7.43 16.26
N THR A 518 16.71 8.61 16.82
CA THR A 518 15.84 8.75 17.99
C THR A 518 14.42 8.30 17.67
N ASN A 519 13.86 8.75 16.55
CA ASN A 519 12.50 8.39 16.13
C ASN A 519 12.36 6.88 15.86
N VAL A 520 13.35 6.28 15.17
CA VAL A 520 13.37 4.82 14.94
C VAL A 520 13.50 4.06 16.26
N LEU A 521 14.39 4.47 17.16
CA LEU A 521 14.62 3.78 18.44
C LEU A 521 13.44 3.92 19.40
N LYS A 522 12.74 5.06 19.42
CA LYS A 522 11.46 5.20 20.13
C LYS A 522 10.46 4.14 19.68
N THR A 523 10.36 3.90 18.38
CA THR A 523 9.47 2.87 17.84
C THR A 523 9.95 1.46 18.14
N VAL A 524 11.27 1.20 18.10
CA VAL A 524 11.85 -0.08 18.55
C VAL A 524 11.40 -0.38 19.98
N LEU A 525 11.48 0.57 20.92
CA LEU A 525 11.06 0.41 22.31
C LEU A 525 9.58 0.00 22.47
N LYS A 526 8.70 0.48 21.57
CA LYS A 526 7.26 0.16 21.58
C LYS A 526 6.98 -1.29 21.15
N SER A 527 7.81 -1.86 20.28
CA SER A 527 7.58 -3.16 19.65
C SER A 527 7.63 -4.36 20.60
N ARG A 528 6.84 -5.39 20.29
CA ARG A 528 6.90 -6.69 20.96
C ARG A 528 8.30 -7.31 20.85
N SER A 529 8.92 -7.20 19.67
CA SER A 529 10.28 -7.70 19.44
C SER A 529 11.27 -7.15 20.45
N PHE A 530 11.24 -5.85 20.75
CA PHE A 530 12.13 -5.29 21.78
C PHE A 530 11.76 -5.72 23.19
N LYS A 531 10.47 -5.67 23.55
CA LYS A 531 9.99 -6.04 24.90
C LYS A 531 10.36 -7.48 25.28
N GLU A 532 10.28 -8.39 24.31
CA GLU A 532 10.62 -9.81 24.47
C GLU A 532 12.08 -10.13 24.07
N GLN A 533 12.84 -9.15 23.58
CA GLN A 533 14.21 -9.30 23.07
C GLN A 533 14.31 -10.40 21.99
N ILE A 534 13.35 -10.38 21.04
CA ILE A 534 13.29 -11.28 19.90
C ILE A 534 14.20 -10.74 18.79
N TYR A 535 15.36 -11.37 18.66
CA TYR A 535 16.30 -11.08 17.57
C TYR A 535 16.26 -12.12 16.45
N ASP A 536 15.92 -13.36 16.78
CA ASP A 536 15.78 -14.44 15.80
C ASP A 536 14.30 -14.68 15.52
N LYS A 537 13.86 -14.26 14.33
CA LYS A 537 12.46 -14.40 13.88
C LYS A 537 12.17 -15.71 13.14
N SER A 538 13.15 -16.61 13.04
CA SER A 538 12.99 -17.89 12.33
C SER A 538 11.88 -18.77 12.90
N GLN A 539 11.52 -18.62 14.18
CA GLN A 539 10.37 -19.32 14.78
C GLN A 539 9.04 -18.99 14.08
N PHE A 540 8.87 -17.77 13.57
CA PHE A 540 7.67 -17.37 12.84
C PHE A 540 7.71 -17.81 11.38
N LYS A 541 8.88 -18.20 10.87
CA LYS A 541 9.05 -18.65 9.49
C LYS A 541 8.23 -19.89 9.19
N ALA A 542 8.10 -20.78 10.18
CA ALA A 542 7.35 -22.03 10.07
C ALA A 542 5.83 -21.84 10.02
N LEU A 543 5.32 -20.65 10.35
CA LEU A 543 3.90 -20.34 10.30
C LEU A 543 3.50 -20.02 8.86
N HIS A 544 2.59 -20.82 8.31
CA HIS A 544 1.98 -20.62 6.99
C HIS A 544 0.52 -20.19 7.11
N ASP A 545 -0.22 -20.82 8.02
CA ASP A 545 -1.63 -20.55 8.26
C ASP A 545 -1.84 -19.88 9.63
N LEU A 546 -2.91 -19.10 9.73
CA LEU A 546 -3.43 -18.63 11.00
C LEU A 546 -3.79 -19.82 11.90
N SER A 547 -3.68 -19.64 13.22
CA SER A 547 -4.30 -20.57 14.17
C SER A 547 -5.82 -20.63 13.94
N ASP A 548 -6.44 -21.77 14.24
CA ASP A 548 -7.90 -21.97 14.12
C ASP A 548 -8.71 -20.85 14.80
N GLU A 549 -8.28 -20.41 15.98
CA GLU A 549 -8.93 -19.33 16.74
C GLU A 549 -8.95 -18.01 15.95
N LEU A 550 -7.79 -17.58 15.43
CA LEU A 550 -7.69 -16.37 14.60
C LEU A 550 -8.49 -16.50 13.32
N LYS A 551 -8.48 -17.67 12.68
CA LYS A 551 -9.25 -17.92 11.45
C LYS A 551 -10.76 -17.80 11.66
N VAL A 552 -11.28 -18.37 12.74
CA VAL A 552 -12.70 -18.26 13.11
C VAL A 552 -13.06 -16.82 13.44
N ALA A 553 -12.24 -16.15 14.26
CA ALA A 553 -12.46 -14.75 14.63
C ALA A 553 -12.45 -13.82 13.41
N GLY A 554 -11.48 -13.99 12.50
CA GLY A 554 -11.37 -13.25 11.25
C GLY A 554 -12.56 -13.46 10.32
N ASN A 555 -13.05 -14.71 10.21
CA ASN A 555 -14.25 -15.02 9.42
C ASN A 555 -15.49 -14.31 9.95
N GLU A 556 -15.79 -14.44 11.24
CA GLU A 556 -16.98 -13.80 11.84
C GLU A 556 -16.92 -12.26 11.72
N LEU A 557 -15.76 -11.67 12.02
CA LEU A 557 -15.59 -10.22 11.93
C LEU A 557 -15.63 -9.71 10.49
N SER A 558 -15.02 -10.43 9.53
CA SER A 558 -15.07 -10.08 8.10
C SER A 558 -16.52 -10.04 7.58
N LYS A 559 -17.35 -11.04 7.93
CA LYS A 559 -18.79 -11.04 7.58
C LYS A 559 -19.56 -9.88 8.22
N LYS A 560 -19.35 -9.63 9.53
CA LYS A 560 -19.96 -8.49 10.24
C LYS A 560 -19.59 -7.17 9.57
N ALA A 561 -18.30 -6.98 9.29
CA ALA A 561 -17.78 -5.78 8.67
C ALA A 561 -18.32 -5.57 7.25
N ALA A 562 -18.43 -6.64 6.46
CA ALA A 562 -19.06 -6.56 5.14
C ALA A 562 -20.52 -6.13 5.25
N ALA A 563 -21.31 -6.76 6.12
CA ALA A 563 -22.73 -6.44 6.31
C ALA A 563 -22.98 -4.98 6.71
N GLU A 564 -22.22 -4.47 7.67
CA GLU A 564 -22.37 -3.09 8.17
C GLU A 564 -21.92 -2.04 7.15
N GLY A 565 -21.10 -2.42 6.16
CA GLY A 565 -20.64 -1.56 5.07
C GLY A 565 -21.51 -1.59 3.81
N MET A 566 -22.33 -2.61 3.58
CA MET A 566 -23.17 -2.71 2.38
C MET A 566 -24.20 -1.58 2.32
N ILE A 567 -24.33 -0.94 1.15
CA ILE A 567 -25.20 0.23 0.95
C ILE A 567 -26.36 -0.14 0.03
N LEU A 568 -27.57 -0.01 0.55
CA LEU A 568 -28.77 -0.11 -0.27
C LEU A 568 -29.01 1.22 -0.99
N LEU A 569 -28.68 1.28 -2.28
CA LEU A 569 -28.77 2.51 -3.09
C LEU A 569 -30.19 2.74 -3.61
N LYS A 570 -30.89 1.66 -3.97
CA LYS A 570 -32.26 1.72 -4.50
C LYS A 570 -33.09 0.56 -3.98
N ASN A 571 -34.34 0.83 -3.61
CA ASN A 571 -35.31 -0.19 -3.23
C ASN A 571 -36.74 0.22 -3.64
N ALA A 572 -37.03 0.14 -4.93
CA ALA A 572 -38.32 0.53 -5.47
C ALA A 572 -39.43 -0.44 -5.02
N LYS A 573 -40.54 0.13 -4.56
CA LYS A 573 -41.76 -0.61 -4.15
C LYS A 573 -41.51 -1.70 -3.09
N GLY A 574 -40.47 -1.55 -2.26
CA GLY A 574 -40.11 -2.55 -1.24
C GLY A 574 -39.72 -3.90 -1.84
N THR A 575 -38.92 -3.90 -2.90
CA THR A 575 -38.46 -5.12 -3.59
C THR A 575 -37.57 -5.97 -2.69
N LEU A 576 -36.71 -5.32 -1.90
CA LEU A 576 -35.98 -5.93 -0.81
C LEU A 576 -36.64 -5.59 0.54
N PRO A 577 -36.61 -6.50 1.52
CA PRO A 577 -36.01 -7.85 1.45
C PRO A 577 -36.83 -8.85 0.63
N LEU A 578 -36.16 -9.86 0.08
CA LEU A 578 -36.75 -10.97 -0.67
C LEU A 578 -37.48 -11.97 0.24
N ALA A 579 -38.56 -12.55 -0.28
CA ALA A 579 -39.21 -13.69 0.36
C ALA A 579 -38.30 -14.94 0.38
N GLN A 580 -38.51 -15.81 1.35
CA GLN A 580 -37.81 -17.09 1.42
C GLN A 580 -38.26 -18.06 0.30
N GLY A 581 -37.36 -18.96 -0.10
CA GLY A 581 -37.66 -20.03 -1.06
C GLY A 581 -37.68 -19.61 -2.53
N LEU A 582 -37.34 -18.36 -2.85
CA LEU A 582 -37.22 -17.88 -4.23
C LEU A 582 -35.98 -18.47 -4.91
N VAL A 583 -36.08 -18.70 -6.22
CA VAL A 583 -34.96 -19.08 -7.08
C VAL A 583 -34.45 -17.85 -7.82
N GLY A 584 -33.17 -17.49 -7.69
CA GLY A 584 -32.59 -16.38 -8.45
C GLY A 584 -31.77 -16.82 -9.66
N ALA A 585 -31.86 -16.06 -10.76
CA ALA A 585 -30.86 -16.16 -11.84
C ALA A 585 -29.73 -15.17 -11.58
N VAL A 586 -28.51 -15.66 -11.39
CA VAL A 586 -27.33 -14.81 -11.21
C VAL A 586 -26.61 -14.69 -12.56
N VAL A 587 -26.44 -13.45 -13.03
CA VAL A 587 -25.90 -13.14 -14.37
C VAL A 587 -24.76 -12.11 -14.28
N GLY A 588 -23.91 -12.08 -15.33
CA GLY A 588 -22.70 -11.26 -15.43
C GLY A 588 -21.45 -12.14 -15.55
N SER A 589 -20.39 -11.65 -16.20
CA SER A 589 -19.17 -12.44 -16.45
C SER A 589 -18.54 -13.00 -15.19
N TYR A 590 -18.62 -12.25 -14.09
CA TYR A 590 -18.06 -12.66 -12.80
C TYR A 590 -18.97 -13.63 -12.03
N ALA A 591 -20.22 -13.86 -12.43
CA ALA A 591 -21.13 -14.74 -11.71
C ALA A 591 -20.81 -16.24 -11.87
N ARG A 592 -19.58 -16.68 -11.59
CA ARG A 592 -19.08 -18.04 -11.85
C ARG A 592 -18.12 -18.50 -10.74
N ASP A 593 -18.38 -19.67 -10.16
CA ASP A 593 -17.62 -20.20 -9.02
C ASP A 593 -16.13 -20.44 -9.32
N GLU A 594 -15.77 -20.74 -10.58
CA GLU A 594 -14.39 -21.07 -10.97
C GLU A 594 -13.69 -19.94 -11.75
N PHE A 595 -14.31 -18.76 -11.89
CA PHE A 595 -13.74 -17.69 -12.71
C PHE A 595 -12.51 -17.04 -12.07
N VAL A 596 -11.44 -16.89 -12.85
CA VAL A 596 -10.20 -16.18 -12.50
C VAL A 596 -9.93 -15.13 -13.57
N GLY A 597 -10.09 -13.85 -13.22
CA GLY A 597 -10.08 -12.73 -14.17
C GLY A 597 -8.76 -11.97 -14.28
N GLY A 598 -7.64 -12.67 -14.38
CA GLY A 598 -6.30 -12.06 -14.43
C GLY A 598 -5.47 -12.36 -13.18
N ASP A 599 -4.44 -11.53 -12.93
CA ASP A 599 -3.50 -11.74 -11.83
C ASP A 599 -4.06 -11.18 -10.50
N PRO A 600 -4.25 -12.00 -9.45
CA PRO A 600 -4.76 -11.54 -8.15
C PRO A 600 -3.89 -10.50 -7.48
N ILE A 601 -2.61 -10.34 -7.88
CA ILE A 601 -1.76 -9.25 -7.37
C ILE A 601 -2.34 -7.86 -7.69
N TRP A 602 -3.15 -7.78 -8.74
CA TRP A 602 -3.75 -6.56 -9.26
C TRP A 602 -5.25 -6.46 -8.97
N GLY A 603 -5.74 -7.16 -7.92
CA GLY A 603 -7.14 -7.07 -7.51
C GLY A 603 -8.12 -7.77 -8.46
N ALA A 604 -7.61 -8.63 -9.34
CA ALA A 604 -8.42 -9.41 -10.26
C ALA A 604 -9.38 -10.36 -9.50
N PRO A 605 -10.61 -10.56 -9.99
CA PRO A 605 -11.57 -11.46 -9.36
C PRO A 605 -11.04 -12.88 -9.27
N GLN A 606 -11.30 -13.52 -8.13
CA GLN A 606 -11.04 -14.93 -7.88
C GLN A 606 -12.35 -15.60 -7.48
N LYS A 607 -12.62 -16.81 -7.98
CA LYS A 607 -13.91 -17.49 -7.81
C LYS A 607 -15.10 -16.59 -8.18
N GLY A 608 -14.95 -15.78 -9.23
CA GLY A 608 -16.03 -14.90 -9.69
C GLY A 608 -16.41 -13.77 -8.72
N ILE A 609 -15.54 -13.38 -7.80
CA ILE A 609 -15.79 -12.22 -6.93
C ILE A 609 -14.52 -11.37 -6.81
N ILE A 610 -14.71 -10.05 -6.82
CA ILE A 610 -13.69 -9.08 -6.45
C ILE A 610 -13.78 -8.91 -4.94
N PHE A 611 -13.12 -9.79 -4.20
CA PHE A 611 -13.21 -9.80 -2.73
C PHE A 611 -12.19 -8.86 -2.05
N GLN A 612 -11.14 -8.47 -2.76
CA GLN A 612 -10.09 -7.56 -2.30
C GLN A 612 -9.53 -6.78 -3.49
N GLY A 613 -8.79 -5.70 -3.24
CA GLY A 613 -8.08 -4.97 -4.29
C GLY A 613 -6.62 -5.38 -4.45
N GLY A 614 -5.95 -4.75 -5.42
CA GLY A 614 -4.56 -5.04 -5.76
C GLY A 614 -3.52 -4.26 -4.97
N GLY A 615 -2.24 -4.54 -5.23
CA GLY A 615 -1.13 -3.76 -4.68
C GLY A 615 -1.01 -3.85 -3.15
N SER A 616 -0.87 -2.70 -2.50
CA SER A 616 -0.61 -2.59 -1.06
C SER A 616 -1.73 -3.15 -0.18
N ALA A 617 -2.99 -3.08 -0.62
CA ALA A 617 -4.15 -3.62 0.12
C ALA A 617 -4.45 -5.09 -0.17
N ARG A 618 -3.65 -5.75 -1.01
CA ARG A 618 -3.79 -7.20 -1.20
C ARG A 618 -3.44 -7.94 0.10
N VAL A 619 -4.17 -9.00 0.37
CA VAL A 619 -3.84 -10.01 1.37
C VAL A 619 -3.53 -11.34 0.67
N THR A 620 -2.57 -12.09 1.21
CA THR A 620 -2.33 -13.46 0.75
C THR A 620 -3.32 -14.36 1.49
N VAL A 621 -4.27 -14.96 0.77
CA VAL A 621 -5.34 -15.77 1.35
C VAL A 621 -5.25 -17.22 0.87
N ASN A 622 -5.78 -18.15 1.65
CA ASN A 622 -6.09 -19.47 1.12
C ASN A 622 -7.29 -19.34 0.17
N ILE A 623 -7.14 -19.77 -1.08
CA ILE A 623 -8.22 -19.66 -2.06
C ILE A 623 -9.45 -20.50 -1.68
N ASP A 624 -9.28 -21.56 -0.90
CA ASP A 624 -10.39 -22.37 -0.41
C ASP A 624 -11.29 -21.61 0.58
N ASP A 625 -10.73 -20.61 1.26
CA ASP A 625 -11.47 -19.73 2.17
C ASP A 625 -12.22 -18.61 1.44
N VAL A 626 -11.94 -18.38 0.15
CA VAL A 626 -12.66 -17.39 -0.66
C VAL A 626 -14.03 -17.92 -1.06
N VAL A 627 -15.08 -17.16 -0.74
CA VAL A 627 -16.46 -17.48 -1.07
C VAL A 627 -16.93 -16.63 -2.24
N SER A 628 -17.32 -17.28 -3.35
CA SER A 628 -17.94 -16.64 -4.50
C SER A 628 -19.32 -16.06 -4.15
N LEU A 629 -19.89 -15.21 -5.01
CA LEU A 629 -21.27 -14.76 -4.84
C LEU A 629 -22.26 -15.93 -4.87
N ILE A 630 -22.12 -16.85 -5.85
CA ILE A 630 -23.04 -17.98 -6.00
C ILE A 630 -22.98 -18.90 -4.78
N GLN A 631 -21.77 -19.21 -4.29
CA GLN A 631 -21.59 -20.02 -3.10
C GLN A 631 -22.14 -19.30 -1.85
N GLY A 632 -21.88 -18.00 -1.70
CA GLY A 632 -22.42 -17.20 -0.60
C GLY A 632 -23.95 -17.18 -0.58
N LEU A 633 -24.58 -17.01 -1.75
CA LEU A 633 -26.03 -17.09 -1.90
C LEU A 633 -26.58 -18.47 -1.50
N LYS A 634 -25.95 -19.55 -1.97
CA LYS A 634 -26.33 -20.93 -1.61
C LYS A 634 -26.14 -21.21 -0.11
N ASN A 635 -25.05 -20.72 0.49
CA ASN A 635 -24.77 -20.86 1.92
C ASN A 635 -25.86 -20.21 2.77
N GLY A 636 -26.34 -19.03 2.35
CA GLY A 636 -27.52 -18.36 2.92
C GLY A 636 -28.85 -18.95 2.42
N GLY A 637 -28.91 -20.22 2.02
CA GLY A 637 -30.16 -20.92 1.69
C GLY A 637 -30.91 -20.40 0.46
N PHE A 638 -30.26 -19.63 -0.42
CA PHE A 638 -30.84 -19.12 -1.65
C PHE A 638 -30.67 -20.12 -2.80
N ALA A 639 -31.74 -20.47 -3.49
CA ALA A 639 -31.65 -21.32 -4.67
C ALA A 639 -31.15 -20.50 -5.86
N VAL A 640 -30.04 -20.91 -6.48
CA VAL A 640 -29.39 -20.16 -7.57
C VAL A 640 -29.40 -20.97 -8.86
N LYS A 641 -29.80 -20.32 -9.96
CA LYS A 641 -29.51 -20.76 -11.33
C LYS A 641 -28.51 -19.81 -11.98
N HIS A 642 -27.62 -20.39 -12.76
CA HIS A 642 -26.62 -19.68 -13.55
C HIS A 642 -26.38 -20.46 -14.86
N ASP A 643 -25.98 -19.76 -15.91
CA ASP A 643 -25.57 -20.30 -17.20
C ASP A 643 -24.40 -19.45 -17.72
N ASP A 644 -23.37 -20.10 -18.25
CA ASP A 644 -22.16 -19.44 -18.75
C ASP A 644 -22.43 -18.46 -19.92
N ALA A 645 -23.58 -18.56 -20.58
CA ALA A 645 -24.00 -17.62 -21.61
C ALA A 645 -24.74 -16.39 -21.04
N TRP A 646 -25.07 -16.36 -19.74
CA TRP A 646 -25.73 -15.24 -19.06
C TRP A 646 -24.70 -14.21 -18.57
N GLN A 647 -24.08 -13.53 -19.52
CA GLN A 647 -23.06 -12.52 -19.29
C GLN A 647 -23.40 -11.22 -20.02
N GLU A 648 -22.51 -10.24 -19.95
CA GLU A 648 -22.62 -8.94 -20.62
C GLU A 648 -22.92 -9.13 -22.11
N GLY A 649 -23.81 -8.28 -22.64
CA GLY A 649 -24.29 -8.37 -24.01
C GLY A 649 -25.35 -9.45 -24.26
N MET A 650 -25.81 -10.18 -23.22
CA MET A 650 -26.83 -11.23 -23.39
C MET A 650 -28.09 -10.72 -24.09
N SER A 651 -28.61 -11.54 -25.02
CA SER A 651 -29.81 -11.24 -25.79
C SER A 651 -31.08 -11.30 -24.94
N LEU A 652 -32.13 -10.62 -25.40
CA LEU A 652 -33.46 -10.71 -24.78
C LEU A 652 -34.00 -12.15 -24.73
N THR A 653 -33.64 -13.01 -25.69
CA THR A 653 -34.05 -14.42 -25.70
C THR A 653 -33.41 -15.19 -24.54
N GLN A 654 -32.12 -14.99 -24.29
CA GLN A 654 -31.44 -15.58 -23.13
C GLN A 654 -32.03 -15.06 -21.81
N ALA A 655 -32.31 -13.75 -21.73
CA ALA A 655 -32.92 -13.15 -20.54
C ALA A 655 -34.33 -13.70 -20.26
N LYS A 656 -35.13 -13.92 -21.30
CA LYS A 656 -36.46 -14.56 -21.18
C LYS A 656 -36.37 -16.02 -20.73
N ALA A 657 -35.35 -16.76 -21.17
CA ALA A 657 -35.12 -18.13 -20.70
C ALA A 657 -34.80 -18.13 -19.20
N ALA A 658 -33.91 -17.24 -18.73
CA ALA A 658 -33.63 -17.07 -17.31
C ALA A 658 -34.89 -16.72 -16.50
N ALA A 659 -35.66 -15.73 -16.95
CA ALA A 659 -36.89 -15.27 -16.27
C ALA A 659 -38.01 -16.32 -16.22
N LYS A 660 -38.03 -17.28 -17.16
CA LYS A 660 -39.00 -18.37 -17.17
C LYS A 660 -38.79 -19.33 -15.99
N ASP A 661 -37.53 -19.58 -15.66
CA ASP A 661 -37.11 -20.70 -14.81
C ASP A 661 -36.70 -20.28 -13.38
N THR A 662 -36.82 -18.99 -13.06
CA THR A 662 -36.43 -18.36 -11.79
C THR A 662 -37.40 -17.25 -11.39
N ASP A 663 -37.41 -16.85 -10.12
CA ASP A 663 -38.36 -15.89 -9.54
C ASP A 663 -37.82 -14.44 -9.48
N VAL A 664 -36.51 -14.28 -9.46
CA VAL A 664 -35.84 -12.98 -9.36
C VAL A 664 -34.53 -12.96 -10.17
N GLY A 665 -34.28 -11.86 -10.87
CA GLY A 665 -33.03 -11.65 -11.59
C GLY A 665 -32.02 -10.96 -10.69
N ILE A 666 -30.78 -11.44 -10.68
CA ILE A 666 -29.67 -10.86 -9.93
C ILE A 666 -28.53 -10.60 -10.91
N VAL A 667 -28.27 -9.34 -11.22
CA VAL A 667 -27.15 -8.92 -12.08
C VAL A 667 -25.97 -8.55 -11.18
N LEU A 668 -24.80 -9.14 -11.43
CA LEU A 668 -23.54 -8.75 -10.80
C LEU A 668 -22.76 -7.85 -11.75
N ILE A 669 -22.49 -6.62 -11.34
CA ILE A 669 -21.55 -5.71 -12.03
C ILE A 669 -20.30 -5.59 -11.18
N GLY A 670 -19.14 -5.80 -11.80
CA GLY A 670 -17.86 -5.73 -11.09
C GLY A 670 -16.85 -4.76 -11.71
N ARG A 671 -16.05 -4.13 -10.83
CA ARG A 671 -14.95 -3.23 -11.20
C ARG A 671 -13.81 -3.43 -10.21
N PRO A 672 -12.65 -3.95 -10.64
CA PRO A 672 -11.50 -4.11 -9.74
C PRO A 672 -10.88 -2.75 -9.42
N GLY A 673 -10.08 -2.71 -8.35
CA GLY A 673 -9.24 -1.57 -7.98
C GLY A 673 -7.81 -2.03 -7.81
N GLN A 674 -6.84 -1.23 -8.27
CA GLN A 674 -5.45 -1.63 -8.28
C GLN A 674 -4.49 -0.45 -8.13
N GLU A 675 -3.34 -0.75 -7.53
CA GLU A 675 -2.18 0.12 -7.51
C GLU A 675 -1.49 0.19 -8.89
N ASN A 676 -0.86 1.33 -9.18
CA ASN A 676 -0.11 1.72 -10.40
C ASN A 676 -0.93 2.12 -11.62
N THR A 677 -2.26 2.03 -11.62
CA THR A 677 -3.06 2.44 -12.79
C THR A 677 -4.40 3.01 -12.34
N ASP A 678 -4.73 4.20 -12.84
CA ASP A 678 -6.07 4.78 -12.68
C ASP A 678 -7.06 4.17 -13.68
N ASN A 679 -8.34 4.20 -13.33
CA ASN A 679 -9.42 3.78 -14.21
C ASN A 679 -9.54 4.72 -15.42
N THR A 680 -9.92 4.19 -16.57
CA THR A 680 -10.12 4.99 -17.78
C THR A 680 -11.51 5.64 -17.84
N SER A 681 -12.48 5.08 -17.13
CA SER A 681 -13.84 5.59 -17.01
C SER A 681 -14.55 4.97 -15.79
N ILE A 682 -15.56 5.68 -15.28
CA ILE A 682 -16.53 5.19 -14.30
C ILE A 682 -17.87 4.75 -14.94
N ASP A 683 -17.95 4.77 -16.28
CA ASP A 683 -19.12 4.34 -17.03
C ASP A 683 -19.22 2.81 -17.08
N LEU A 684 -20.46 2.32 -17.19
CA LEU A 684 -20.71 0.95 -17.62
C LEU A 684 -20.58 0.84 -19.14
N THR A 685 -20.14 -0.32 -19.60
CA THR A 685 -20.07 -0.66 -21.03
C THR A 685 -21.47 -0.85 -21.62
N ASP A 686 -21.59 -0.69 -22.94
CA ASP A 686 -22.85 -0.91 -23.66
C ASP A 686 -23.39 -2.34 -23.47
N ASP A 687 -22.50 -3.33 -23.37
CA ASP A 687 -22.86 -4.73 -23.16
C ASP A 687 -23.43 -4.98 -21.75
N GLU A 688 -22.87 -4.34 -20.72
CA GLU A 688 -23.41 -4.38 -19.35
C GLU A 688 -24.79 -3.72 -19.27
N ILE A 689 -24.93 -2.54 -19.87
CA ILE A 689 -26.20 -1.82 -19.93
C ILE A 689 -27.24 -2.64 -20.70
N THR A 690 -26.84 -3.28 -21.80
CA THR A 690 -27.69 -4.17 -22.60
C THR A 690 -28.17 -5.36 -21.78
N MET A 691 -27.29 -6.01 -21.02
CA MET A 691 -27.66 -7.09 -20.11
C MET A 691 -28.69 -6.63 -19.07
N ILE A 692 -28.44 -5.50 -18.38
CA ILE A 692 -29.35 -4.95 -17.38
C ILE A 692 -30.73 -4.67 -17.98
N ARG A 693 -30.79 -3.99 -19.14
CA ARG A 693 -32.05 -3.64 -19.81
C ARG A 693 -32.81 -4.87 -20.32
N ASN A 694 -32.11 -5.87 -20.87
CA ASN A 694 -32.74 -7.10 -21.36
C ASN A 694 -33.27 -7.97 -20.21
N MET A 695 -32.51 -8.09 -19.12
CA MET A 695 -32.98 -8.74 -17.89
C MET A 695 -34.20 -8.03 -17.32
N SER A 696 -34.14 -6.70 -17.18
CA SER A 696 -35.25 -5.88 -16.70
C SER A 696 -36.52 -6.13 -17.51
N LYS A 697 -36.41 -6.01 -18.84
CA LYS A 697 -37.52 -6.26 -19.76
C LYS A 697 -38.08 -7.68 -19.65
N ALA A 698 -37.22 -8.70 -19.52
CA ALA A 698 -37.63 -10.09 -19.40
C ALA A 698 -38.40 -10.33 -18.08
N TYR A 699 -37.85 -9.92 -16.94
CA TYR A 699 -38.45 -10.15 -15.62
C TYR A 699 -39.73 -9.34 -15.42
N HIS A 700 -39.72 -8.06 -15.80
CA HIS A 700 -40.91 -7.21 -15.67
C HIS A 700 -42.07 -7.68 -16.57
N SER A 701 -41.78 -8.26 -17.75
CA SER A 701 -42.82 -8.79 -18.64
C SER A 701 -43.63 -9.95 -18.05
N VAL A 702 -43.10 -10.61 -17.01
CA VAL A 702 -43.76 -11.70 -16.28
C VAL A 702 -44.01 -11.33 -14.80
N GLY A 703 -43.96 -10.03 -14.45
CA GLY A 703 -44.26 -9.54 -13.11
C GLY A 703 -43.21 -9.83 -12.04
N LYS A 704 -41.99 -10.23 -12.43
CA LYS A 704 -40.88 -10.56 -11.53
C LYS A 704 -39.92 -9.38 -11.36
N LYS A 705 -39.01 -9.48 -10.39
CA LYS A 705 -38.12 -8.39 -9.95
C LYS A 705 -36.68 -8.54 -10.47
N LEU A 706 -35.99 -7.42 -10.66
CA LEU A 706 -34.56 -7.37 -10.98
C LEU A 706 -33.78 -6.62 -9.89
N ILE A 707 -32.73 -7.26 -9.39
CA ILE A 707 -31.76 -6.69 -8.45
C ILE A 707 -30.42 -6.55 -9.17
N VAL A 708 -29.72 -5.44 -8.94
CA VAL A 708 -28.33 -5.25 -9.36
C VAL A 708 -27.44 -5.20 -8.12
N LEU A 709 -26.40 -6.02 -8.11
CA LEU A 709 -25.34 -6.03 -7.11
C LEU A 709 -24.08 -5.37 -7.69
N LEU A 710 -23.53 -4.39 -6.96
CA LEU A 710 -22.33 -3.67 -7.36
C LEU A 710 -21.13 -4.18 -6.53
N ASN A 711 -20.27 -4.98 -7.15
CA ASN A 711 -19.00 -5.47 -6.60
C ASN A 711 -17.84 -4.64 -7.19
N ILE A 712 -17.79 -3.38 -6.78
CA ILE A 712 -16.98 -2.35 -7.45
C ILE A 712 -16.04 -1.63 -6.47
N ALA A 713 -14.90 -1.19 -6.99
CA ALA A 713 -13.82 -0.53 -6.26
C ALA A 713 -13.96 0.98 -6.08
N HIS A 714 -14.90 1.60 -6.79
CA HIS A 714 -15.08 3.04 -6.89
C HIS A 714 -16.51 3.35 -7.33
N PRO A 715 -17.01 4.59 -7.14
CA PRO A 715 -18.31 5.01 -7.67
C PRO A 715 -18.41 4.81 -9.19
N VAL A 716 -19.57 4.37 -9.67
CA VAL A 716 -19.86 4.23 -11.12
C VAL A 716 -21.11 5.00 -11.50
N VAL A 717 -21.23 5.37 -12.78
CA VAL A 717 -22.43 6.03 -13.31
C VAL A 717 -23.62 5.06 -13.27
N THR A 718 -24.68 5.43 -12.55
CA THR A 718 -25.92 4.64 -12.44
C THR A 718 -27.08 5.22 -13.21
N SER A 719 -27.13 6.55 -13.41
CA SER A 719 -28.30 7.27 -13.90
C SER A 719 -28.77 6.89 -15.32
N VAL A 720 -27.93 6.20 -16.10
CA VAL A 720 -28.28 5.74 -17.47
C VAL A 720 -28.98 4.36 -17.51
N TRP A 721 -29.00 3.64 -16.39
CA TRP A 721 -29.55 2.27 -16.31
C TRP A 721 -30.33 1.97 -15.03
N GLU A 722 -30.20 2.75 -13.96
CA GLU A 722 -30.78 2.44 -12.64
C GLU A 722 -32.30 2.26 -12.67
N ASP A 723 -33.02 2.95 -13.55
CA ASP A 723 -34.46 2.79 -13.77
C ASP A 723 -34.88 1.38 -14.26
N SER A 724 -33.94 0.61 -14.80
CA SER A 724 -34.15 -0.78 -15.19
C SER A 724 -34.13 -1.73 -13.98
N ALA A 725 -33.54 -1.32 -12.86
CA ALA A 725 -33.43 -2.12 -11.63
C ALA A 725 -34.54 -1.77 -10.63
N ASP A 726 -35.11 -2.80 -9.98
CA ASP A 726 -36.03 -2.61 -8.86
C ASP A 726 -35.27 -2.34 -7.55
N ALA A 727 -34.09 -2.94 -7.38
CA ALA A 727 -33.19 -2.66 -6.26
C ALA A 727 -31.72 -2.66 -6.70
N ILE A 728 -30.91 -1.85 -6.02
CA ILE A 728 -29.46 -1.74 -6.24
C ILE A 728 -28.77 -1.83 -4.88
N LEU A 729 -27.88 -2.80 -4.73
CA LEU A 729 -27.09 -3.02 -3.52
C LEU A 729 -25.61 -2.92 -3.86
N TYR A 730 -24.91 -1.97 -3.22
CA TYR A 730 -23.47 -1.92 -3.24
C TYR A 730 -22.91 -2.93 -2.21
N ILE A 731 -22.17 -3.91 -2.71
CA ILE A 731 -21.52 -4.95 -1.90
C ILE A 731 -20.01 -4.75 -1.77
N GLY A 732 -19.47 -3.68 -2.37
CA GLY A 732 -18.05 -3.30 -2.32
C GLY A 732 -17.10 -4.44 -2.64
N MET A 733 -15.96 -4.51 -1.95
CA MET A 733 -15.10 -5.70 -1.91
C MET A 733 -15.19 -6.33 -0.53
N PRO A 734 -15.96 -7.41 -0.37
CA PRO A 734 -16.44 -7.85 0.95
C PRO A 734 -15.40 -8.65 1.77
N GLY A 735 -14.15 -8.77 1.33
CA GLY A 735 -13.18 -9.68 1.95
C GLY A 735 -13.44 -11.15 1.60
N ASN A 736 -12.51 -12.04 1.96
CA ASN A 736 -12.57 -13.43 1.48
C ASN A 736 -13.80 -14.21 2.00
N TYR A 737 -14.38 -13.78 3.12
CA TYR A 737 -15.57 -14.40 3.72
C TYR A 737 -16.87 -13.63 3.48
N GLY A 738 -16.82 -12.35 3.11
CA GLY A 738 -17.99 -11.48 3.20
C GLY A 738 -19.09 -11.75 2.18
N SER A 739 -18.82 -12.46 1.07
CA SER A 739 -19.88 -12.91 0.15
C SER A 739 -20.95 -13.78 0.82
N ASN A 740 -20.62 -14.44 1.95
CA ASN A 740 -21.58 -15.22 2.72
C ASN A 740 -22.76 -14.38 3.24
N ILE A 741 -22.55 -13.09 3.51
CA ILE A 741 -23.58 -12.25 4.14
C ILE A 741 -24.55 -11.64 3.12
N VAL A 742 -24.25 -11.74 1.82
CA VAL A 742 -25.07 -11.12 0.75
C VAL A 742 -26.49 -11.69 0.74
N ALA A 743 -26.66 -13.00 0.91
CA ALA A 743 -27.99 -13.62 0.98
C ALA A 743 -28.80 -13.14 2.19
N ASP A 744 -28.14 -12.92 3.33
CA ASP A 744 -28.80 -12.51 4.56
C ASP A 744 -29.26 -11.06 4.47
N VAL A 745 -28.47 -10.20 3.79
CA VAL A 745 -28.88 -8.85 3.44
C VAL A 745 -30.05 -8.88 2.46
N LEU A 746 -29.98 -9.66 1.38
CA LEU A 746 -31.06 -9.75 0.40
C LEU A 746 -32.38 -10.27 1.00
N ARG A 747 -32.33 -11.14 2.01
CA ARG A 747 -33.51 -11.71 2.69
C ARG A 747 -33.95 -10.93 3.93
N GLY A 748 -33.23 -9.87 4.32
CA GLY A 748 -33.58 -9.05 5.48
C GLY A 748 -33.28 -9.68 6.83
N GLU A 749 -32.47 -10.75 6.86
CA GLU A 749 -31.87 -11.27 8.08
C GLU A 749 -30.84 -10.28 8.62
N VAL A 750 -30.16 -9.56 7.71
CA VAL A 750 -29.41 -8.35 8.00
C VAL A 750 -30.10 -7.16 7.35
N ASN A 751 -30.31 -6.09 8.12
CA ASN A 751 -30.80 -4.82 7.60
C ASN A 751 -29.61 -3.94 7.16
N PRO A 752 -29.51 -3.55 5.87
CA PRO A 752 -28.49 -2.62 5.41
C PRO A 752 -28.44 -1.36 6.27
N SER A 753 -27.24 -1.01 6.70
CA SER A 753 -26.96 0.17 7.54
C SER A 753 -25.81 1.02 7.00
N GLY A 754 -25.16 0.61 5.90
CA GLY A 754 -24.08 1.34 5.29
C GLY A 754 -24.56 2.58 4.54
N LYS A 755 -23.72 3.61 4.49
CA LYS A 755 -23.96 4.86 3.74
C LYS A 755 -22.73 5.23 2.92
N THR A 756 -22.94 5.89 1.78
CA THR A 756 -21.87 6.32 0.87
C THR A 756 -20.86 7.19 1.60
N THR A 757 -19.58 6.96 1.33
CA THR A 757 -18.48 7.83 1.75
C THR A 757 -17.97 8.72 0.63
N ASP A 758 -18.63 8.66 -0.52
CA ASP A 758 -18.35 9.44 -1.72
C ASP A 758 -19.65 9.93 -2.34
N SER A 759 -19.58 11.06 -3.03
CA SER A 759 -20.64 11.54 -3.90
C SER A 759 -20.56 10.81 -5.24
N TRP A 760 -21.68 10.21 -5.67
CA TRP A 760 -21.74 9.48 -6.94
C TRP A 760 -22.29 10.41 -8.03
N PRO A 761 -21.46 10.85 -8.98
CA PRO A 761 -21.92 11.76 -10.03
C PRO A 761 -22.96 11.10 -10.93
N ARG A 762 -23.90 11.87 -11.48
CA ARG A 762 -24.92 11.33 -12.39
C ARG A 762 -24.32 10.87 -13.72
N LEU A 763 -23.38 11.65 -14.25
CA LEU A 763 -22.58 11.34 -15.43
C LEU A 763 -21.11 11.52 -15.10
N ALA A 764 -20.21 10.84 -15.83
CA ALA A 764 -18.78 10.99 -15.60
C ALA A 764 -18.29 12.46 -15.72
N THR A 765 -18.92 13.23 -16.61
CA THR A 765 -18.63 14.65 -16.86
C THR A 765 -19.06 15.60 -15.75
N ASP A 766 -19.87 15.11 -14.82
CA ASP A 766 -20.39 15.89 -13.70
C ASP A 766 -19.39 15.95 -12.52
N SER A 767 -18.33 15.12 -12.56
CA SER A 767 -17.20 15.26 -11.65
C SER A 767 -16.47 16.59 -11.92
N PRO A 768 -16.16 17.41 -10.90
CA PRO A 768 -15.46 18.68 -11.08
C PRO A 768 -14.05 18.52 -11.66
N VAL A 769 -13.51 17.31 -11.59
CA VAL A 769 -12.15 16.97 -12.01
C VAL A 769 -12.14 15.99 -13.20
N HIS A 770 -13.28 15.85 -13.88
CA HIS A 770 -13.39 14.98 -15.06
C HIS A 770 -12.30 15.28 -16.09
N GLY A 771 -11.56 14.25 -16.50
CA GLY A 771 -10.49 14.37 -17.50
C GLY A 771 -9.20 15.02 -17.00
N GLN A 772 -9.05 15.30 -15.70
CA GLN A 772 -7.84 15.89 -15.14
C GLN A 772 -6.80 14.86 -14.68
N ALA A 773 -7.14 13.57 -14.66
CA ALA A 773 -6.22 12.51 -14.26
C ALA A 773 -4.88 12.58 -15.03
N PRO A 774 -3.73 12.31 -14.38
CA PRO A 774 -2.43 12.35 -15.02
C PRO A 774 -2.35 11.36 -16.20
N THR A 775 -1.64 11.78 -17.24
CA THR A 775 -1.31 10.94 -18.40
C THR A 775 0.20 10.98 -18.63
N THR A 776 0.75 10.09 -19.44
CA THR A 776 2.21 10.06 -19.74
C THR A 776 2.80 11.39 -20.22
N HIS A 777 1.98 12.34 -20.70
CA HIS A 777 2.41 13.68 -21.13
C HIS A 777 1.98 14.80 -20.17
N HIS A 778 1.11 14.51 -19.20
CA HIS A 778 0.58 15.45 -18.22
C HIS A 778 1.10 15.08 -16.82
N VAL A 779 2.24 15.67 -16.46
CA VAL A 779 3.00 15.39 -15.22
C VAL A 779 2.94 16.52 -14.21
N GLN A 780 2.17 17.58 -14.47
CA GLN A 780 1.86 18.64 -13.51
C GLN A 780 0.35 18.80 -13.49
N ILE A 781 -0.27 18.77 -12.32
CA ILE A 781 -1.72 18.87 -12.14
C ILE A 781 -2.02 19.98 -11.15
N GLU A 782 -2.97 20.83 -11.48
CA GLU A 782 -3.47 21.88 -10.60
C GLU A 782 -4.78 21.45 -9.97
N TYR A 783 -4.86 21.51 -8.64
CA TYR A 783 -6.09 21.23 -7.90
C TYR A 783 -6.93 22.51 -7.81
N ASN A 784 -7.44 22.93 -8.97
CA ASN A 784 -8.25 24.15 -9.14
C ASN A 784 -9.67 24.04 -8.54
N ASP A 785 -10.08 22.82 -8.18
CA ASP A 785 -11.25 22.53 -7.35
C ASP A 785 -11.06 22.97 -5.89
N ASP A 786 -9.81 23.19 -5.44
CA ASP A 786 -9.47 23.69 -4.11
C ASP A 786 -10.18 22.90 -2.99
N ILE A 787 -10.89 23.56 -2.07
CA ILE A 787 -11.69 22.89 -1.03
C ILE A 787 -13.03 22.31 -1.52
N PHE A 788 -13.42 22.54 -2.78
CA PHE A 788 -14.67 22.02 -3.35
C PHE A 788 -14.47 20.60 -3.90
N VAL A 789 -14.06 19.68 -3.03
CA VAL A 789 -13.90 18.26 -3.34
C VAL A 789 -15.14 17.49 -2.86
N GLY A 790 -15.62 16.54 -3.67
CA GLY A 790 -16.76 15.69 -3.30
C GLY A 790 -18.05 16.48 -3.05
N TYR A 791 -18.78 16.16 -1.98
CA TYR A 791 -20.04 16.82 -1.65
C TYR A 791 -19.92 18.33 -1.45
N ARG A 792 -18.72 18.84 -1.08
CA ARG A 792 -18.50 20.29 -0.99
C ARG A 792 -18.72 20.98 -2.35
N HIS A 793 -18.45 20.28 -3.46
CA HIS A 793 -18.81 20.71 -4.81
C HIS A 793 -20.28 20.42 -5.14
N PHE A 794 -20.75 19.19 -4.92
CA PHE A 794 -22.09 18.77 -5.34
C PHE A 794 -23.21 19.46 -4.56
N ASP A 795 -22.96 19.97 -3.36
CA ASP A 795 -23.91 20.82 -2.64
C ASP A 795 -24.20 22.14 -3.37
N ARG A 796 -23.28 22.60 -4.24
CA ARG A 796 -23.50 23.73 -5.14
C ARG A 796 -24.14 23.33 -6.47
N HIS A 797 -24.14 22.04 -6.78
CA HIS A 797 -24.63 21.44 -8.02
C HIS A 797 -25.47 20.18 -7.74
N PRO A 798 -26.53 20.29 -6.92
CA PRO A 798 -27.26 19.11 -6.44
C PRO A 798 -27.96 18.32 -7.56
N GLN A 799 -28.17 18.93 -8.73
CA GLN A 799 -28.70 18.28 -9.92
C GLN A 799 -27.74 17.31 -10.58
N ASP A 800 -26.44 17.33 -10.21
CA ASP A 800 -25.35 16.60 -10.87
C ASP A 800 -24.89 15.35 -10.07
N VAL A 801 -25.55 15.05 -8.96
CA VAL A 801 -25.28 13.89 -8.09
C VAL A 801 -26.43 12.88 -8.12
N ALA A 802 -26.11 11.59 -8.29
CA ALA A 802 -27.07 10.48 -8.29
C ALA A 802 -27.30 9.95 -6.86
N TYR A 803 -26.20 9.69 -6.15
CA TYR A 803 -26.23 9.32 -4.73
C TYR A 803 -25.32 10.30 -3.97
N PRO A 804 -25.89 11.16 -3.11
CA PRO A 804 -25.11 12.15 -2.38
C PRO A 804 -24.26 11.49 -1.30
N PHE A 805 -23.23 12.19 -0.82
CA PHE A 805 -22.42 11.75 0.32
C PHE A 805 -23.30 11.41 1.54
N GLY A 806 -22.94 10.35 2.26
CA GLY A 806 -23.69 9.88 3.41
C GLY A 806 -25.08 9.34 3.07
N PHE A 807 -25.35 8.91 1.83
CA PHE A 807 -26.63 8.32 1.43
C PHE A 807 -26.64 6.79 1.61
N GLY A 808 -27.74 6.24 2.10
CA GLY A 808 -27.97 4.80 2.12
C GLY A 808 -29.34 4.50 2.69
N LEU A 809 -30.07 3.60 2.03
CA LEU A 809 -31.39 3.17 2.47
C LEU A 809 -31.28 2.07 3.53
N SER A 810 -32.37 1.87 4.27
CA SER A 810 -32.57 0.78 5.22
C SER A 810 -33.90 0.09 4.94
N TYR A 811 -34.08 -1.13 5.45
CA TYR A 811 -35.40 -1.79 5.47
C TYR A 811 -36.34 -1.20 6.52
N THR A 812 -35.84 -0.28 7.36
CA THR A 812 -36.65 0.50 8.29
C THR A 812 -36.53 2.00 8.02
N THR A 813 -37.26 2.81 8.77
CA THR A 813 -37.22 4.28 8.69
C THR A 813 -36.89 4.89 10.04
N TYR A 814 -36.31 6.10 10.03
CA TYR A 814 -35.93 6.80 11.23
C TYR A 814 -36.51 8.22 11.25
N ALA A 815 -36.85 8.70 12.45
CA ALA A 815 -37.24 10.08 12.70
C ALA A 815 -36.24 10.76 13.63
N TYR A 816 -35.85 11.98 13.27
CA TYR A 816 -34.99 12.86 14.07
C TYR A 816 -35.86 13.88 14.80
N SER A 817 -35.62 14.08 16.09
CA SER A 817 -36.39 15.02 16.90
C SER A 817 -35.59 15.55 18.09
N ASP A 818 -36.15 16.56 18.77
CA ASP A 818 -35.64 17.07 20.03
C ASP A 818 -34.17 17.51 20.00
N ILE A 819 -33.74 18.20 18.93
CA ILE A 819 -32.39 18.77 18.88
C ILE A 819 -32.19 19.78 20.02
N ALA A 820 -31.17 19.54 20.82
CA ALA A 820 -30.81 20.37 21.96
C ALA A 820 -29.34 20.78 21.90
N LEU A 821 -29.09 22.06 22.14
CA LEU A 821 -27.76 22.65 22.25
C LEU A 821 -27.46 22.94 23.71
N SER A 822 -26.32 22.46 24.21
CA SER A 822 -25.87 22.75 25.59
C SER A 822 -25.69 24.25 25.88
N LYS A 823 -25.43 25.06 24.84
CA LYS A 823 -25.30 26.52 24.93
C LYS A 823 -25.68 27.17 23.59
N GLY A 824 -26.17 28.41 23.63
CA GLY A 824 -26.54 29.18 22.42
C GLY A 824 -25.40 29.99 21.78
N SER A 825 -24.20 29.96 22.38
CA SER A 825 -23.03 30.63 21.81
C SER A 825 -21.70 30.04 22.23
N LEU A 826 -20.70 30.11 21.35
CA LEU A 826 -19.27 29.84 21.60
C LEU A 826 -18.49 31.15 21.55
N LYS A 827 -17.63 31.43 22.55
CA LYS A 827 -16.87 32.69 22.65
C LYS A 827 -15.39 32.47 22.95
N GLY A 828 -15.06 31.53 23.84
CA GLY A 828 -13.67 31.19 24.16
C GLY A 828 -13.12 30.13 23.22
N ASP A 829 -11.80 30.12 23.02
CA ASP A 829 -11.13 29.15 22.14
C ASP A 829 -11.32 27.70 22.60
N ASN A 830 -11.43 27.49 23.92
CA ASN A 830 -11.69 26.18 24.51
C ASN A 830 -13.18 25.90 24.73
N ASP A 831 -14.09 26.74 24.23
CA ASP A 831 -15.52 26.46 24.33
C ASP A 831 -15.89 25.27 23.44
N SER A 832 -16.66 24.33 24.02
CA SER A 832 -17.32 23.25 23.29
C SER A 832 -18.85 23.39 23.33
N LEU A 833 -19.51 22.84 22.33
CA LEU A 833 -20.95 22.76 22.14
C LEU A 833 -21.34 21.28 22.02
N THR A 834 -22.01 20.77 23.04
CA THR A 834 -22.70 19.49 22.94
C THR A 834 -24.04 19.66 22.21
N VAL A 835 -24.26 18.82 21.20
CA VAL A 835 -25.47 18.71 20.38
C VAL A 835 -26.09 17.34 20.64
N SER A 836 -27.31 17.31 21.16
CA SER A 836 -28.04 16.07 21.41
C SER A 836 -29.26 15.98 20.50
N VAL A 837 -29.52 14.80 19.92
CA VAL A 837 -30.66 14.55 19.02
C VAL A 837 -31.26 13.19 19.36
N LYS A 838 -32.59 13.11 19.42
CA LYS A 838 -33.32 11.85 19.58
C LYS A 838 -33.58 11.23 18.21
N VAL A 839 -33.13 9.99 18.03
CA VAL A 839 -33.35 9.18 16.83
C VAL A 839 -34.28 8.03 17.20
N THR A 840 -35.40 7.92 16.50
CA THR A 840 -36.41 6.86 16.71
C THR A 840 -36.48 5.98 15.47
N ASN A 841 -36.40 4.67 15.64
CA ASN A 841 -36.78 3.73 14.57
C ASN A 841 -38.31 3.73 14.43
N THR A 842 -38.83 4.28 13.35
CA THR A 842 -40.26 4.41 13.07
C THR A 842 -40.81 3.33 12.14
N GLY A 843 -39.95 2.45 11.64
CA GLY A 843 -40.38 1.36 10.76
C GLY A 843 -40.78 0.10 11.51
N LYS A 844 -40.70 -1.04 10.81
CA LYS A 844 -41.25 -2.33 11.28
C LYS A 844 -40.19 -3.38 11.60
N VAL A 845 -38.93 -3.12 11.27
CA VAL A 845 -37.81 -4.04 11.51
C VAL A 845 -36.72 -3.32 12.28
N ALA A 846 -35.89 -4.09 13.00
CA ALA A 846 -34.76 -3.52 13.70
C ALA A 846 -33.70 -2.99 12.71
N GLY A 847 -32.95 -1.98 13.12
CA GLY A 847 -31.88 -1.42 12.28
C GLY A 847 -31.01 -0.43 13.06
N ARG A 848 -29.86 -0.10 12.47
CA ARG A 848 -28.98 0.98 12.92
C ARG A 848 -29.12 2.17 11.98
N GLU A 849 -28.97 3.37 12.51
CA GLU A 849 -28.92 4.60 11.73
C GLU A 849 -27.58 5.31 11.91
N ILE A 850 -27.02 5.81 10.82
CA ILE A 850 -25.86 6.70 10.85
C ILE A 850 -26.36 8.14 10.89
N VAL A 851 -26.05 8.83 11.98
CA VAL A 851 -26.41 10.23 12.23
C VAL A 851 -25.25 11.12 11.82
N GLN A 852 -25.53 12.10 10.98
CA GLN A 852 -24.54 13.02 10.41
C GLN A 852 -24.87 14.44 10.87
N LEU A 853 -23.86 15.17 11.35
CA LEU A 853 -23.96 16.56 11.76
C LEU A 853 -23.14 17.43 10.82
N TYR A 854 -23.83 18.39 10.21
CA TYR A 854 -23.27 19.39 9.34
C TYR A 854 -23.35 20.79 9.96
N VAL A 855 -22.33 21.61 9.69
CA VAL A 855 -22.29 23.03 10.04
C VAL A 855 -22.43 23.87 8.77
N ALA A 856 -23.35 24.83 8.78
CA ALA A 856 -23.57 25.76 7.68
C ALA A 856 -23.65 27.21 8.19
N SER A 857 -22.96 28.15 7.54
CA SER A 857 -23.03 29.57 7.89
C SER A 857 -24.39 30.18 7.50
N GLN A 858 -24.98 31.02 8.35
CA GLN A 858 -26.14 31.86 7.98
C GLN A 858 -25.74 33.09 7.14
N THR A 859 -24.44 33.34 6.98
CA THR A 859 -23.89 34.33 6.06
C THR A 859 -22.95 33.61 5.11
N PRO A 860 -23.49 32.93 4.07
CA PRO A 860 -22.69 32.16 3.14
C PRO A 860 -21.65 33.04 2.44
N ARG A 861 -20.50 32.44 2.11
CA ARG A 861 -19.48 33.04 1.24
C ARG A 861 -19.28 32.11 0.05
N ASP A 862 -19.09 32.67 -1.13
CA ASP A 862 -18.91 31.89 -2.37
C ASP A 862 -17.61 31.07 -2.37
N ASP A 863 -16.64 31.46 -1.54
CA ASP A 863 -15.34 30.79 -1.34
C ASP A 863 -15.37 29.78 -0.18
N ARG A 864 -16.55 29.35 0.26
CA ARG A 864 -16.74 28.28 1.26
C ARG A 864 -17.79 27.27 0.80
N PRO A 865 -17.70 26.00 1.21
CA PRO A 865 -18.76 25.03 0.99
C PRO A 865 -20.07 25.47 1.65
N PRO A 866 -21.24 25.13 1.08
CA PRO A 866 -22.53 25.46 1.69
C PRO A 866 -22.69 24.88 3.12
N LYS A 867 -22.16 23.67 3.32
CA LYS A 867 -22.07 23.00 4.62
C LYS A 867 -20.87 22.04 4.66
N GLU A 868 -20.45 21.68 5.86
CA GLU A 868 -19.35 20.75 6.09
C GLU A 868 -19.72 19.77 7.21
N LEU A 869 -19.38 18.48 7.05
CA LEU A 869 -19.50 17.46 8.08
C LEU A 869 -18.56 17.81 9.25
N LYS A 870 -19.10 17.86 10.47
CA LYS A 870 -18.32 18.13 11.70
C LYS A 870 -18.56 17.11 12.81
N GLY A 871 -19.43 16.13 12.60
CA GLY A 871 -19.60 15.01 13.50
C GLY A 871 -20.47 13.92 12.92
N PHE A 872 -20.25 12.68 13.35
CA PHE A 872 -21.11 11.56 13.03
C PHE A 872 -21.11 10.53 14.16
N THR A 873 -22.14 9.70 14.20
CA THR A 873 -22.18 8.50 15.04
C THR A 873 -23.14 7.49 14.44
N LYS A 874 -22.96 6.22 14.77
CA LYS A 874 -23.90 5.14 14.45
C LYS A 874 -24.69 4.79 15.71
N THR A 875 -26.01 4.63 15.59
CA THR A 875 -26.84 4.21 16.73
C THR A 875 -26.55 2.75 17.10
N ALA A 876 -26.98 2.36 18.30
CA ALA A 876 -27.21 0.96 18.62
C ALA A 876 -28.26 0.35 17.66
N LEU A 877 -28.42 -0.98 17.72
CA LEU A 877 -29.48 -1.66 17.00
C LEU A 877 -30.84 -1.31 17.62
N LEU A 878 -31.61 -0.44 16.96
CA LEU A 878 -32.90 0.03 17.44
C LEU A 878 -34.01 -0.93 17.00
N ALA A 879 -34.74 -1.49 17.97
CA ALA A 879 -35.99 -2.20 17.69
C ALA A 879 -37.07 -1.24 17.15
N PRO A 880 -38.12 -1.74 16.47
CA PRO A 880 -39.25 -0.92 16.03
C PRO A 880 -39.85 -0.09 17.19
N GLY A 881 -39.95 1.22 17.01
CA GLY A 881 -40.43 2.17 18.01
C GLY A 881 -39.40 2.57 19.09
N ALA A 882 -38.24 1.91 19.16
CA ALA A 882 -37.19 2.27 20.10
C ALA A 882 -36.51 3.59 19.68
N SER A 883 -35.97 4.31 20.66
CA SER A 883 -35.24 5.57 20.44
C SER A 883 -33.92 5.57 21.18
N GLU A 884 -32.96 6.30 20.64
CA GLU A 884 -31.67 6.61 21.26
C GLU A 884 -31.43 8.12 21.19
N VAL A 885 -30.89 8.70 22.25
CA VAL A 885 -30.42 10.10 22.23
C VAL A 885 -28.93 10.07 21.94
N VAL A 886 -28.56 10.44 20.73
CA VAL A 886 -27.16 10.55 20.32
C VAL A 886 -26.61 11.92 20.71
N THR A 887 -25.31 11.98 20.98
CA THR A 887 -24.63 13.21 21.39
C THR A 887 -23.35 13.40 20.60
N LEU A 888 -23.19 14.58 20.02
CA LEU A 888 -22.02 15.01 19.26
C LEU A 888 -21.46 16.29 19.88
N THR A 889 -20.15 16.49 19.79
CA THR A 889 -19.49 17.67 20.36
C THR A 889 -18.77 18.45 19.27
N LEU A 890 -19.01 19.76 19.24
CA LEU A 890 -18.27 20.70 18.40
C LEU A 890 -17.43 21.61 19.29
N SER A 891 -16.18 21.82 18.92
CA SER A 891 -15.30 22.86 19.43
C SER A 891 -15.46 24.15 18.62
N ARG A 892 -14.91 25.27 19.11
CA ARG A 892 -14.89 26.52 18.34
C ARG A 892 -14.12 26.38 17.01
N SER A 893 -13.07 25.55 16.96
CA SER A 893 -12.28 25.34 15.74
C SER A 893 -13.04 24.56 14.65
N ASP A 894 -14.12 23.84 14.98
CA ASP A 894 -14.96 23.18 13.96
C ASP A 894 -15.70 24.17 13.04
N PHE A 895 -15.73 25.45 13.40
CA PHE A 895 -16.29 26.55 12.60
C PHE A 895 -15.23 27.32 11.79
N ALA A 896 -13.95 26.99 12.00
CA ALA A 896 -12.83 27.66 11.36
C ALA A 896 -12.74 27.35 9.86
N TYR A 897 -12.04 28.23 9.14
CA TYR A 897 -11.50 27.99 7.80
C TYR A 897 -10.03 28.41 7.83
N PHE A 898 -9.22 27.90 6.91
CA PHE A 898 -7.82 28.30 6.81
C PHE A 898 -7.70 29.56 5.96
N ASP A 899 -7.11 30.62 6.52
CA ASP A 899 -6.97 31.92 5.85
C ASP A 899 -5.51 32.13 5.41
N GLU A 900 -5.26 31.98 4.12
CA GLU A 900 -3.93 32.10 3.51
C GLU A 900 -3.34 33.50 3.61
N THR A 901 -4.12 34.54 3.95
CA THR A 901 -3.59 35.89 4.15
C THR A 901 -2.81 36.01 5.45
N ILE A 902 -3.21 35.24 6.46
CA ILE A 902 -2.58 35.23 7.79
C ILE A 902 -1.85 33.92 8.08
N HIS A 903 -1.97 32.93 7.19
CA HIS A 903 -1.43 31.56 7.33
C HIS A 903 -1.86 30.88 8.64
N ASP A 904 -3.15 31.03 9.01
CA ASP A 904 -3.71 30.50 10.24
C ASP A 904 -5.21 30.19 10.11
N TRP A 905 -5.74 29.39 11.03
CA TRP A 905 -7.15 29.10 11.17
C TRP A 905 -7.91 30.32 11.68
N ASN A 906 -8.96 30.71 10.98
CA ASN A 906 -9.82 31.82 11.35
C ASN A 906 -11.26 31.37 11.56
N VAL A 907 -11.87 31.81 12.66
CA VAL A 907 -13.28 31.57 12.98
C VAL A 907 -14.04 32.87 12.74
N LEU A 908 -14.93 32.88 11.75
CA LEU A 908 -15.77 34.05 11.51
C LEU A 908 -16.85 34.16 12.59
N ALA A 909 -16.93 35.34 13.21
CA ALA A 909 -18.06 35.66 14.08
C ALA A 909 -19.35 35.66 13.25
N GLY A 910 -20.38 34.97 13.73
CA GLY A 910 -21.62 34.82 12.99
C GLY A 910 -22.59 33.84 13.63
N GLN A 911 -23.73 33.68 12.98
CA GLN A 911 -24.69 32.64 13.32
C GLN A 911 -24.50 31.45 12.38
N TYR A 912 -24.54 30.25 12.95
CA TYR A 912 -24.38 28.99 12.21
C TYR A 912 -25.59 28.09 12.45
N ASN A 913 -25.98 27.37 11.41
CA ASN A 913 -26.91 26.25 11.50
C ASN A 913 -26.13 24.99 11.83
N ILE A 914 -26.60 24.30 12.85
CA ILE A 914 -26.26 22.90 13.13
C ILE A 914 -27.38 22.08 12.52
N VAL A 915 -27.08 21.29 11.49
CA VAL A 915 -28.06 20.46 10.77
C VAL A 915 -27.72 19.00 11.02
N VAL A 916 -28.69 18.21 11.49
CA VAL A 916 -28.50 16.80 11.79
C VAL A 916 -29.51 15.96 11.01
N GLY A 917 -29.03 14.90 10.36
CA GLY A 917 -29.86 13.95 9.64
C GLY A 917 -29.09 12.75 9.11
N GLY A 918 -29.70 12.01 8.20
CA GLY A 918 -29.17 10.73 7.70
C GLY A 918 -28.48 10.80 6.34
N THR A 919 -28.26 11.98 5.75
CA THR A 919 -27.60 12.18 4.45
C THR A 919 -27.13 13.63 4.30
N SER A 920 -26.20 13.91 3.38
CA SER A 920 -25.84 15.27 2.98
C SER A 920 -26.87 15.97 2.08
N ALA A 921 -27.83 15.25 1.51
CA ALA A 921 -28.79 15.83 0.57
C ALA A 921 -29.67 16.92 1.22
N ASP A 922 -29.56 18.16 0.77
CA ASP A 922 -30.25 19.30 1.42
C ASP A 922 -31.78 19.17 1.38
N ASP A 923 -32.34 18.66 0.29
CA ASP A 923 -33.79 18.52 0.15
C ASP A 923 -34.35 17.41 1.08
N VAL A 924 -33.54 16.39 1.40
CA VAL A 924 -33.86 15.36 2.39
C VAL A 924 -33.68 15.88 3.80
N LEU A 925 -32.55 16.56 4.08
CA LEU A 925 -32.29 17.18 5.38
C LEU A 925 -33.39 18.18 5.77
N ALA A 926 -33.87 18.99 4.82
CA ALA A 926 -34.95 19.94 5.06
C ALA A 926 -36.29 19.26 5.43
N LYS A 927 -36.52 18.03 4.97
CA LYS A 927 -37.77 17.28 5.19
C LYS A 927 -37.70 16.33 6.39
N GLN A 928 -36.54 15.73 6.64
CA GLN A 928 -36.36 14.60 7.56
C GLN A 928 -35.33 14.86 8.67
N GLY A 929 -34.47 15.87 8.50
CA GLY A 929 -33.49 16.27 9.50
C GLY A 929 -34.06 17.24 10.54
N VAL A 930 -33.20 17.62 11.47
CA VAL A 930 -33.46 18.65 12.49
C VAL A 930 -32.35 19.69 12.46
N SER A 931 -32.66 20.93 12.84
CA SER A 931 -31.65 21.98 12.91
C SER A 931 -31.82 22.89 14.11
N ALA A 932 -30.69 23.46 14.55
CA ALA A 932 -30.62 24.46 15.61
C ALA A 932 -29.59 25.53 15.24
N LYS A 933 -29.69 26.70 15.88
CA LYS A 933 -28.80 27.83 15.61
C LYS A 933 -27.88 28.10 16.78
N VAL A 934 -26.60 28.36 16.49
CA VAL A 934 -25.60 28.77 17.48
C VAL A 934 -24.90 30.05 17.00
N ASN A 935 -24.56 30.94 17.92
CA ASN A 935 -23.73 32.10 17.62
C ASN A 935 -22.27 31.81 17.97
N VAL A 936 -21.36 31.98 17.02
CA VAL A 936 -19.92 31.89 17.26
C VAL A 936 -19.36 33.31 17.25
N ARG A 937 -18.51 33.63 18.23
CA ARG A 937 -17.91 34.96 18.38
C ARG A 937 -16.40 34.91 18.43
#